data_AF-A0A558BLA0-F1
#
_entry.id   AF-A0A558BLA0-F1
#
_cell.length_a   1.000
_cell.length_b   1.000
_cell.length_c   1.000
_cell.angle_alpha   90.00
_cell.angle_beta   90.00
_cell.angle_gamma   90.00
#
_symmetry.space_group_name_H-M   'P 1'
#
loop_
_entity.id
_entity.type
_entity.pdbx_description
1 polymer ?
#
loop_
_entity_poly.entity_id
_entity_poly.type
_entity_poly.pdbx_seq_one_letter_code
_entity_poly.pdbx_strand_id
1 'polypeptide(L)'
;MKKPQRLGLALVAALGSHFSLFAQNAPVPFEAESGTSTTPPVAGATIGDWVIGTTPASSTVPAATYITTKTDQTAYAGGNAAPATAARVLTYSITFPGAGSYDLYARIWVGPGGFNDDSYYNATSFGVKSPTTSGDWRLQNGLASAGYVVGSTQPVDGLGTAGFSANATTPLWKWVNLSKFGSGASFTVPAGSLTQTLQIGAREDGLYFDKFVFGQTGLNFTVANLDAGTQGSAVVVTPGPAPTGSPIAMGKPKYLSSAYSTAQSPYFGVYWDGTTPENGGKWGVAEGTRGSYNWAEADAAYAQAVATGGPFRFHTLIWGAQQPTWLTTSGLSDADKLAAIKDWYQAVATHFQGKRIDFIDVVNEPTHQPPTGAAGPDGGAYLNALGGNGATGWDWVITAFQMARQYFPNSKLMLNEYSVENEPNRAATYVGIAKLLKDRGLIDAIGIQGHSFSLAPTSTASIQANMATLASANLPLYITEFDLDGATDAQQLADYQRIFPLFWENPAVRGITLWGYRPGHWRTNQGAYIANADNSERPALTWLRTYVASTYTGPMWTGNTSAAWATASNWITNNGAPANALVSSASTYTLPAATDDVVFPGYAANQPTVSSAQSARNVTLGTGSTLTTNAVLTLTGNLTNNGGAVAGTGTVALGGSSAQIIGGTTATTFPSLTVGSATASLGAPASVRQLLTLNGNLTTNGRAFTLLSDATGTSMVVNANGTVVGNATVQRYIDPTANANNGYRHYASPVAAATVADLATSNFSPVVTPAYNQAANPYAVMPFPTVFGYNSARLTSTSALTSAFDYGWESPTALTDVLTPGLGYSVNIPGTETVDFVGTLNNGSISRTNLGRGPQADAGWQLLGNPYPSVLDWNAVTTTGLDAAVYVFRSTGPYAGTYSTYVPNGPSINGGTNQLAAMQGFFVRTTSASTPGSVNFTNAARLTTYASPTFQRTTGPAPLVRLALGAATGPADEAVVYFPGDATTGFDPTADAYKLPASGTPLLASELNATGLLAINALPALGTATVTVPLRVQAPLAGNYTLRATELLNLPTGVQALLRDTQTGTLFDLSQPTGYTVSLGAGAAAAGRFALVLRPSSPLATASAALSEQVSLYPNPAHGGRLSLGLPTAMGQHAIEADVLNALGQPVFHQTLAPSANATRPLTLPVLAPGIYTVRLQTNAGTITKRLTID
;
A
#
# COMPACT_ATOMS: atom_id res chain seq x y z
N MET A 1 38.41 15.70 22.45
CA MET A 1 39.00 15.37 23.76
C MET A 1 39.33 13.88 23.83
N LYS A 2 40.26 13.53 24.72
CA LYS A 2 41.00 12.25 24.87
C LYS A 2 40.14 10.95 24.93
N LYS A 3 40.58 9.91 24.20
CA LYS A 3 40.66 8.49 24.67
C LYS A 3 41.90 8.35 25.60
N PRO A 4 42.17 7.24 26.32
CA PRO A 4 41.50 5.92 26.37
C PRO A 4 41.27 5.37 27.81
N GLN A 5 40.72 4.16 27.94
CA GLN A 5 41.46 3.05 28.59
C GLN A 5 40.89 1.67 28.23
N ARG A 6 41.79 0.70 28.02
CA ARG A 6 41.52 -0.74 27.88
C ARG A 6 42.28 -1.46 28.99
N LEU A 7 41.59 -2.26 29.80
CA LEU A 7 42.16 -3.35 30.62
C LEU A 7 41.25 -4.58 30.42
N GLY A 8 41.74 -5.79 30.24
CA GLY A 8 43.11 -6.21 30.00
C GLY A 8 43.15 -7.61 29.37
N LEU A 9 44.09 -7.85 28.47
CA LEU A 9 44.31 -9.16 27.85
C LEU A 9 45.82 -9.40 27.71
N ALA A 10 46.49 -9.67 28.84
CA ALA A 10 47.93 -9.91 28.91
C ALA A 10 48.33 -10.63 30.21
N LEU A 11 47.92 -11.90 30.38
CA LEU A 11 48.54 -12.80 31.36
C LEU A 11 48.46 -14.28 30.95
N VAL A 12 48.96 -14.61 29.76
CA VAL A 12 49.14 -16.00 29.29
C VAL A 12 50.53 -16.14 28.68
N ALA A 13 51.57 -16.25 29.52
CA ALA A 13 52.94 -16.65 29.10
C ALA A 13 53.91 -16.93 30.27
N ALA A 14 53.52 -17.65 31.33
CA ALA A 14 54.48 -18.26 32.29
C ALA A 14 53.77 -19.18 33.32
N LEU A 15 53.60 -20.47 32.99
CA LEU A 15 53.59 -21.62 33.92
C LEU A 15 53.22 -22.88 33.13
N GLY A 16 54.20 -23.41 32.40
CA GLY A 16 54.08 -24.70 31.71
C GLY A 16 54.57 -25.83 32.60
N SER A 17 53.64 -26.60 33.20
CA SER A 17 53.92 -27.94 33.72
C SER A 17 52.63 -28.76 33.87
N HIS A 18 52.40 -29.61 32.86
CA HIS A 18 51.60 -30.84 32.90
C HIS A 18 50.18 -30.76 33.52
N PHE A 19 49.23 -30.20 32.75
CA PHE A 19 47.86 -30.71 32.75
C PHE A 19 47.44 -31.07 31.33
N SER A 20 47.36 -32.37 31.06
CA SER A 20 46.57 -32.88 29.94
C SER A 20 45.10 -32.64 30.26
N LEU A 21 44.50 -31.57 29.70
CA LEU A 21 43.06 -31.41 29.73
C LEU A 21 42.43 -32.55 28.91
N PHE A 22 41.99 -33.61 29.59
CA PHE A 22 41.01 -34.51 29.02
C PHE A 22 39.77 -33.68 28.69
N ALA A 23 39.35 -33.70 27.43
CA ALA A 23 38.16 -32.99 27.00
C ALA A 23 36.95 -33.57 27.75
N GLN A 24 36.32 -32.74 28.59
CA GLN A 24 35.35 -33.14 29.62
C GLN A 24 34.08 -33.86 29.08
N ASN A 25 33.93 -33.89 27.75
CA ASN A 25 32.75 -34.34 27.02
C ASN A 25 33.03 -35.50 26.04
N ALA A 26 34.26 -36.02 25.96
CA ALA A 26 34.65 -37.07 25.01
C ALA A 26 33.70 -38.30 25.06
N PRO A 27 33.33 -38.91 23.92
CA PRO A 27 32.61 -40.17 23.94
C PRO A 27 33.49 -41.27 24.53
N VAL A 28 32.86 -42.28 25.12
CA VAL A 28 33.54 -43.41 25.76
C VAL A 28 33.27 -44.69 24.96
N PRO A 29 34.10 -45.02 23.95
CA PRO A 29 34.02 -46.29 23.23
C PRO A 29 34.59 -47.43 24.08
N PHE A 30 33.98 -48.61 23.98
CA PHE A 30 34.53 -49.86 24.52
C PHE A 30 34.09 -51.04 23.65
N GLU A 31 35.01 -51.99 23.43
CA GLU A 31 34.76 -53.18 22.61
C GLU A 31 33.87 -54.18 23.37
N ALA A 32 32.95 -54.84 22.69
CA ALA A 32 31.93 -55.66 23.36
C ALA A 32 32.51 -56.89 24.07
N GLU A 33 33.61 -57.47 23.57
CA GLU A 33 34.33 -58.58 24.18
C GLU A 33 35.13 -58.21 25.44
N SER A 34 35.27 -56.92 25.76
CA SER A 34 35.92 -56.46 27.01
C SER A 34 35.10 -56.77 28.27
N GLY A 35 33.86 -57.22 28.12
CA GLY A 35 32.96 -57.58 29.20
C GLY A 35 33.45 -58.78 29.99
N THR A 36 33.42 -58.67 31.31
CA THR A 36 33.81 -59.75 32.23
C THR A 36 32.60 -60.37 32.92
N SER A 37 32.72 -61.64 33.27
CA SER A 37 31.79 -62.36 34.16
C SER A 37 32.61 -62.99 35.28
N THR A 38 32.22 -62.75 36.53
CA THR A 38 33.07 -62.96 37.72
C THR A 38 32.55 -64.09 38.62
N THR A 39 33.30 -65.07 39.15
CA THR A 39 34.63 -65.70 38.89
C THR A 39 34.78 -66.86 39.92
N PRO A 40 35.73 -67.83 39.84
CA PRO A 40 36.70 -68.22 38.80
C PRO A 40 36.37 -69.67 38.29
N PRO A 41 37.28 -70.51 37.71
CA PRO A 41 36.85 -71.75 37.05
C PRO A 41 36.76 -72.96 38.00
N VAL A 42 35.59 -73.61 38.02
CA VAL A 42 35.47 -75.00 38.47
C VAL A 42 35.98 -75.90 37.33
N ALA A 43 36.83 -76.88 37.63
CA ALA A 43 37.31 -77.83 36.63
C ALA A 43 36.11 -78.60 36.03
N GLY A 44 35.83 -78.35 34.74
CA GLY A 44 34.67 -78.90 34.02
C GLY A 44 33.59 -77.89 33.62
N ALA A 45 33.67 -76.62 34.04
CA ALA A 45 32.73 -75.58 33.59
C ALA A 45 33.13 -74.99 32.23
N THR A 46 32.24 -75.05 31.23
CA THR A 46 32.37 -74.26 29.99
C THR A 46 31.92 -72.82 30.21
N ILE A 47 32.69 -71.86 29.70
CA ILE A 47 32.48 -70.42 29.91
C ILE A 47 31.19 -69.95 29.23
N GLY A 48 30.30 -69.34 30.03
CA GLY A 48 29.29 -68.33 29.65
C GLY A 48 28.17 -68.76 28.70
N ASP A 49 27.06 -68.02 28.74
CA ASP A 49 26.06 -68.06 27.66
C ASP A 49 26.43 -67.12 26.50
N TRP A 50 27.59 -66.44 26.60
CA TRP A 50 28.13 -65.57 25.57
C TRP A 50 29.30 -66.25 24.82
N VAL A 51 29.43 -65.97 23.52
CA VAL A 51 30.52 -66.40 22.63
C VAL A 51 31.22 -65.16 22.12
N ILE A 52 32.56 -65.18 22.10
CA ILE A 52 33.37 -64.23 21.33
C ILE A 52 33.64 -64.86 19.97
N GLY A 53 33.29 -64.16 18.90
CA GLY A 53 33.56 -64.53 17.51
C GLY A 53 34.33 -63.44 16.77
N THR A 54 34.77 -63.74 15.56
CA THR A 54 35.40 -62.76 14.66
C THR A 54 34.85 -62.85 13.25
N THR A 55 34.71 -61.72 12.56
CA THR A 55 34.45 -61.67 11.12
C THR A 55 35.72 -61.19 10.39
N PRO A 56 36.18 -61.88 9.32
CA PRO A 56 37.27 -61.37 8.50
C PRO A 56 36.84 -60.12 7.73
N ALA A 57 37.79 -59.22 7.43
CA ALA A 57 37.52 -58.03 6.63
C ALA A 57 37.16 -58.39 5.17
N SER A 58 36.22 -57.65 4.59
CA SER A 58 35.88 -57.69 3.17
C SER A 58 36.21 -56.34 2.51
N SER A 59 35.94 -56.20 1.20
CA SER A 59 36.06 -54.92 0.49
C SER A 59 35.07 -53.85 0.94
N THR A 60 34.06 -54.20 1.74
CA THR A 60 32.98 -53.29 2.19
C THR A 60 32.72 -53.33 3.70
N VAL A 61 33.29 -54.27 4.44
CA VAL A 61 33.06 -54.47 5.89
C VAL A 61 34.40 -54.67 6.61
N PRO A 62 34.72 -53.88 7.65
CA PRO A 62 35.92 -54.08 8.46
C PRO A 62 35.93 -55.45 9.17
N ALA A 63 37.11 -55.92 9.57
CA ALA A 63 37.19 -57.03 10.51
C ALA A 63 36.64 -56.58 11.88
N ALA A 64 35.87 -57.43 12.53
CA ALA A 64 35.25 -57.17 13.83
C ALA A 64 35.45 -58.37 14.75
N THR A 65 35.82 -58.10 16.00
CA THR A 65 35.52 -59.02 17.11
C THR A 65 34.11 -58.71 17.57
N TYR A 66 33.35 -59.73 17.97
CA TYR A 66 32.00 -59.53 18.46
C TYR A 66 31.65 -60.52 19.57
N ILE A 67 30.65 -60.18 20.37
CA ILE A 67 29.95 -61.10 21.25
C ILE A 67 28.56 -61.45 20.70
N THR A 68 28.09 -62.66 20.99
CA THR A 68 26.71 -63.09 20.77
C THR A 68 26.32 -64.08 21.86
N THR A 69 25.03 -64.37 22.02
CA THR A 69 24.54 -65.37 22.99
C THR A 69 24.44 -66.75 22.35
N LYS A 70 24.48 -67.82 23.15
CA LYS A 70 24.40 -69.22 22.67
C LYS A 70 23.00 -69.79 22.69
N THR A 71 22.08 -69.17 23.45
CA THR A 71 20.78 -69.76 23.75
C THR A 71 19.69 -68.72 23.95
N ASP A 72 18.53 -69.00 23.39
CA ASP A 72 17.30 -68.27 23.70
C ASP A 72 16.90 -68.37 25.17
N GLN A 73 16.29 -67.31 25.68
CA GLN A 73 15.74 -67.22 27.03
C GLN A 73 14.69 -68.31 27.31
N THR A 74 14.04 -68.85 26.28
CA THR A 74 13.10 -69.98 26.38
C THR A 74 13.74 -71.24 26.98
N ALA A 75 15.08 -71.36 26.94
CA ALA A 75 15.82 -72.43 27.59
C ALA A 75 15.96 -72.28 29.12
N TYR A 76 15.50 -71.17 29.73
CA TYR A 76 15.67 -70.87 31.16
C TYR A 76 14.33 -70.57 31.88
N ALA A 77 14.17 -71.13 33.07
CA ALA A 77 13.02 -70.85 33.92
C ALA A 77 13.13 -69.46 34.57
N GLY A 78 12.20 -68.55 34.23
CA GLY A 78 12.18 -67.18 34.80
C GLY A 78 11.21 -66.20 34.14
N GLY A 79 10.74 -66.48 32.92
CA GLY A 79 9.85 -65.59 32.19
C GLY A 79 10.59 -64.44 31.48
N ASN A 80 9.88 -63.78 30.56
CA ASN A 80 10.44 -62.91 29.50
C ASN A 80 10.89 -61.50 29.98
N ALA A 81 11.37 -61.39 31.23
CA ALA A 81 11.53 -60.10 31.92
C ALA A 81 12.93 -59.82 32.51
N ALA A 82 13.82 -60.81 32.57
CA ALA A 82 15.21 -60.64 33.04
C ALA A 82 16.14 -61.76 32.50
N PRO A 83 17.48 -61.62 32.54
CA PRO A 83 18.44 -62.60 32.02
C PRO A 83 18.47 -63.97 32.73
N ALA A 84 17.66 -64.18 33.77
CA ALA A 84 17.52 -65.39 34.60
C ALA A 84 18.75 -65.85 35.41
N THR A 85 19.96 -65.83 34.85
CA THR A 85 21.18 -66.32 35.54
C THR A 85 22.39 -65.39 35.37
N ALA A 86 23.33 -65.44 36.32
CA ALA A 86 24.55 -64.64 36.24
C ALA A 86 25.44 -65.01 35.02
N ALA A 87 25.37 -66.24 34.52
CA ALA A 87 26.09 -66.67 33.31
C ALA A 87 25.58 -66.01 32.01
N ARG A 88 24.38 -65.41 32.06
CA ARG A 88 23.77 -64.62 30.98
C ARG A 88 24.10 -63.13 31.06
N VAL A 89 24.86 -62.68 32.07
CA VAL A 89 25.20 -61.26 32.28
C VAL A 89 26.70 -61.00 32.02
N LEU A 90 26.98 -59.95 31.24
CA LEU A 90 28.32 -59.40 31.07
C LEU A 90 28.44 -58.06 31.82
N THR A 91 29.60 -57.82 32.42
CA THR A 91 29.90 -56.66 33.27
C THR A 91 31.08 -55.87 32.74
N TYR A 92 30.89 -54.56 32.59
CA TYR A 92 31.89 -53.61 32.09
C TYR A 92 32.20 -52.57 33.18
N SER A 93 33.47 -52.19 33.30
CA SER A 93 33.92 -51.08 34.13
C SER A 93 34.34 -49.94 33.21
N ILE A 94 33.63 -48.81 33.28
CA ILE A 94 33.68 -47.75 32.28
C ILE A 94 34.01 -46.43 32.96
N THR A 95 35.13 -45.80 32.58
CA THR A 95 35.54 -44.51 33.15
C THR A 95 35.19 -43.37 32.20
N PHE A 96 34.36 -42.45 32.69
CA PHE A 96 33.87 -41.30 31.94
C PHE A 96 34.79 -40.07 32.13
N PRO A 97 34.89 -39.16 31.14
CA PRO A 97 35.71 -37.95 31.24
C PRO A 97 35.07 -36.85 32.11
N GLY A 98 33.79 -36.99 32.47
CA GLY A 98 33.02 -36.02 33.23
C GLY A 98 31.73 -36.59 33.79
N ALA A 99 31.07 -35.81 34.64
CA ALA A 99 29.73 -36.10 35.13
C ALA A 99 28.68 -35.48 34.19
N GLY A 100 27.53 -36.13 34.05
CA GLY A 100 26.47 -35.70 33.13
C GLY A 100 25.58 -36.86 32.68
N SER A 101 24.69 -36.59 31.73
CA SER A 101 23.88 -37.61 31.06
C SER A 101 24.56 -38.07 29.77
N TYR A 102 24.57 -39.39 29.56
CA TYR A 102 25.14 -40.04 28.39
C TYR A 102 24.14 -41.02 27.76
N ASP A 103 24.02 -40.97 26.44
CA ASP A 103 23.27 -41.93 25.64
C ASP A 103 24.17 -43.13 25.30
N LEU A 104 23.63 -44.35 25.41
CA LEU A 104 24.33 -45.58 25.02
C LEU A 104 24.04 -45.91 23.56
N TYR A 105 25.09 -46.14 22.79
CA TYR A 105 25.06 -46.60 21.40
C TYR A 105 25.71 -47.97 21.29
N ALA A 106 25.23 -48.79 20.34
CA ALA A 106 25.90 -50.05 19.98
C ALA A 106 26.01 -50.23 18.47
N ARG A 107 27.12 -50.83 18.03
CA ARG A 107 27.30 -51.41 16.70
C ARG A 107 26.88 -52.87 16.77
N ILE A 108 25.75 -53.17 16.14
CA ILE A 108 25.11 -54.49 16.16
C ILE A 108 25.00 -55.08 14.76
N TRP A 109 24.88 -56.39 14.69
CA TRP A 109 24.42 -57.13 13.52
C TRP A 109 23.33 -58.10 13.98
N VAL A 110 22.22 -58.15 13.24
CA VAL A 110 21.10 -59.06 13.48
C VAL A 110 21.27 -60.27 12.56
N GLY A 111 21.26 -61.46 13.14
CA GLY A 111 21.50 -62.73 12.46
C GLY A 111 20.38 -63.18 11.50
N PRO A 112 20.55 -64.36 10.87
CA PRO A 112 19.64 -64.86 9.83
C PRO A 112 18.20 -65.12 10.27
N GLY A 113 17.91 -65.30 11.57
CA GLY A 113 16.54 -65.43 12.08
C GLY A 113 15.80 -64.10 12.21
N GLY A 114 16.48 -62.96 11.95
CA GLY A 114 15.85 -61.66 11.76
C GLY A 114 15.20 -61.14 13.03
N PHE A 115 13.87 -61.10 13.09
CA PHE A 115 13.12 -60.66 14.28
C PHE A 115 13.19 -61.65 15.45
N ASN A 116 13.78 -62.83 15.28
CA ASN A 116 14.10 -63.76 16.36
C ASN A 116 15.53 -63.57 16.90
N ASP A 117 16.37 -62.75 16.24
CA ASP A 117 17.79 -62.57 16.52
C ASP A 117 18.06 -61.12 16.99
N ASP A 118 17.10 -60.52 17.70
CA ASP A 118 16.80 -59.08 17.60
C ASP A 118 16.66 -58.36 18.95
N SER A 119 16.93 -59.08 20.04
CA SER A 119 16.70 -58.59 21.39
C SER A 119 17.79 -58.92 22.41
N TYR A 120 17.84 -58.10 23.47
CA TYR A 120 18.65 -58.34 24.66
C TYR A 120 18.13 -57.52 25.86
N TYR A 121 18.76 -57.71 27.02
CA TYR A 121 18.48 -56.92 28.23
C TYR A 121 19.55 -55.85 28.46
N ASN A 122 19.12 -54.58 28.51
CA ASN A 122 19.95 -53.46 28.94
C ASN A 122 19.68 -53.15 30.42
N ALA A 123 20.68 -52.72 31.20
CA ALA A 123 20.45 -52.28 32.57
C ALA A 123 19.60 -50.99 32.63
N THR A 124 18.76 -50.82 33.67
CA THR A 124 17.96 -49.59 33.86
C THR A 124 18.79 -48.37 34.28
N SER A 125 19.96 -48.61 34.87
CA SER A 125 20.94 -47.60 35.34
C SER A 125 22.30 -48.26 35.55
N PHE A 126 23.35 -47.49 35.88
CA PHE A 126 24.64 -48.06 36.30
C PHE A 126 24.54 -48.85 37.61
N GLY A 127 25.58 -49.63 37.91
CA GLY A 127 25.70 -50.50 39.08
C GLY A 127 25.42 -51.98 38.76
N VAL A 128 25.70 -52.85 39.73
CA VAL A 128 25.44 -54.29 39.62
C VAL A 128 23.92 -54.56 39.72
N LYS A 129 23.43 -55.45 38.86
CA LYS A 129 22.03 -55.82 38.67
C LYS A 129 21.79 -57.27 39.04
N SER A 130 20.61 -57.56 39.58
CA SER A 130 20.17 -58.94 39.84
C SER A 130 19.69 -59.59 38.53
N PRO A 131 20.22 -60.76 38.12
CA PRO A 131 19.81 -61.41 36.87
C PRO A 131 18.35 -61.88 36.87
N THR A 132 17.67 -61.88 38.02
CA THR A 132 16.27 -62.34 38.18
C THR A 132 15.27 -61.21 38.46
N THR A 133 15.72 -59.97 38.71
CA THR A 133 14.85 -58.85 39.07
C THR A 133 14.47 -58.05 37.83
N SER A 134 13.21 -58.11 37.38
CA SER A 134 12.78 -57.44 36.15
C SER A 134 13.00 -55.91 36.15
N GLY A 135 12.84 -55.25 37.30
CA GLY A 135 13.07 -53.80 37.44
C GLY A 135 14.53 -53.34 37.28
N ASP A 136 15.49 -54.26 37.27
CA ASP A 136 16.89 -53.95 36.99
C ASP A 136 17.21 -53.89 35.48
N TRP A 137 16.30 -54.40 34.64
CA TRP A 137 16.52 -54.59 33.21
C TRP A 137 15.44 -53.92 32.35
N ARG A 138 15.84 -53.51 31.15
CA ARG A 138 14.96 -53.06 30.07
C ARG A 138 15.09 -54.05 28.93
N LEU A 139 13.97 -54.61 28.51
CA LEU A 139 13.91 -55.38 27.27
C LEU A 139 14.09 -54.43 26.09
N GLN A 140 15.17 -54.63 25.34
CA GLN A 140 15.36 -54.05 24.01
C GLN A 140 14.99 -55.11 22.98
N ASN A 141 13.96 -54.86 22.19
CA ASN A 141 13.33 -55.82 21.28
C ASN A 141 12.89 -55.09 20.00
N GLY A 142 12.93 -55.73 18.85
CA GLY A 142 12.65 -55.12 17.56
C GLY A 142 13.88 -54.51 16.87
N LEU A 143 15.12 -54.81 17.31
CA LEU A 143 16.35 -54.25 16.71
C LEU A 143 16.54 -54.66 15.24
N ALA A 144 15.84 -55.68 14.74
CA ALA A 144 15.76 -55.97 13.30
C ALA A 144 15.17 -54.79 12.50
N SER A 145 14.30 -53.96 13.09
CA SER A 145 13.66 -52.85 12.38
C SER A 145 14.53 -51.58 12.20
N ALA A 146 15.61 -51.43 12.96
CA ALA A 146 16.27 -50.13 13.18
C ALA A 146 17.80 -50.14 12.96
N GLY A 147 18.36 -49.02 12.51
CA GLY A 147 19.79 -48.75 12.55
C GLY A 147 20.34 -47.88 11.40
N TYR A 148 21.63 -47.57 11.51
CA TYR A 148 22.38 -46.68 10.62
C TYR A 148 23.69 -47.37 10.20
N VAL A 149 23.94 -47.48 8.89
CA VAL A 149 25.12 -48.18 8.33
C VAL A 149 26.26 -47.21 7.96
N VAL A 150 27.44 -47.76 7.74
CA VAL A 150 28.64 -47.03 7.27
C VAL A 150 28.30 -46.19 6.04
N GLY A 151 28.69 -44.91 6.05
CA GLY A 151 28.35 -43.93 5.02
C GLY A 151 27.08 -43.11 5.30
N SER A 152 26.29 -43.44 6.33
CA SER A 152 25.17 -42.60 6.76
C SER A 152 25.67 -41.27 7.34
N THR A 153 25.19 -40.16 6.77
CA THR A 153 25.49 -38.79 7.19
C THR A 153 24.53 -38.24 8.24
N GLN A 154 23.42 -38.95 8.50
CA GLN A 154 22.45 -38.57 9.51
C GLN A 154 22.99 -38.86 10.92
N PRO A 155 22.59 -38.09 11.95
CA PRO A 155 22.78 -38.48 13.33
C PRO A 155 22.12 -39.84 13.60
N VAL A 156 22.77 -40.67 14.42
CA VAL A 156 22.22 -41.93 14.94
C VAL A 156 21.23 -41.58 16.06
N ASP A 157 20.10 -41.01 15.67
CA ASP A 157 19.06 -40.49 16.55
C ASP A 157 17.68 -40.80 15.95
N GLY A 158 16.92 -41.66 16.62
CA GLY A 158 15.71 -42.31 16.07
C GLY A 158 15.97 -43.73 15.55
N LEU A 159 15.03 -44.25 14.75
CA LEU A 159 15.05 -45.65 14.28
C LEU A 159 16.03 -45.90 13.12
N GLY A 160 16.37 -44.89 12.31
CA GLY A 160 17.14 -45.10 11.08
C GLY A 160 16.39 -45.90 10.01
N THR A 161 17.09 -46.30 8.95
CA THR A 161 16.52 -46.99 7.78
C THR A 161 17.15 -48.36 7.49
N ALA A 162 18.23 -48.73 8.19
CA ALA A 162 18.90 -50.01 8.00
C ALA A 162 18.26 -51.12 8.85
N GLY A 163 17.13 -51.62 8.36
CA GLY A 163 16.51 -52.84 8.88
C GLY A 163 17.31 -54.11 8.54
N PHE A 164 16.84 -55.24 9.06
CA PHE A 164 17.30 -56.58 8.69
C PHE A 164 17.03 -56.87 7.21
N SER A 165 17.96 -57.60 6.57
CA SER A 165 17.83 -58.06 5.20
C SER A 165 18.04 -59.56 5.13
N ALA A 166 16.96 -60.30 4.87
CA ALA A 166 16.97 -61.77 4.77
C ALA A 166 17.85 -62.32 3.63
N ASN A 167 18.31 -61.46 2.70
CA ASN A 167 19.15 -61.81 1.55
C ASN A 167 20.60 -61.33 1.70
N ALA A 168 21.04 -60.89 2.88
CA ALA A 168 22.40 -60.42 3.10
C ALA A 168 23.41 -61.59 3.15
N THR A 169 24.27 -61.68 2.14
CA THR A 169 25.38 -62.67 2.08
C THR A 169 26.61 -62.25 2.90
N THR A 170 26.58 -61.06 3.50
CA THR A 170 27.64 -60.50 4.36
C THR A 170 27.02 -59.85 5.60
N PRO A 171 27.68 -59.90 6.78
CA PRO A 171 27.24 -59.20 7.99
C PRO A 171 26.91 -57.72 7.74
N LEU A 172 25.74 -57.27 8.21
CA LEU A 172 25.31 -55.89 8.12
C LEU A 172 25.45 -55.22 9.49
N TRP A 173 26.66 -54.72 9.77
CA TRP A 173 26.93 -53.91 10.95
C TRP A 173 26.23 -52.55 10.86
N LYS A 174 25.46 -52.22 11.90
CA LYS A 174 24.68 -50.98 12.00
C LYS A 174 24.74 -50.41 13.41
N TRP A 175 24.75 -49.08 13.52
CA TRP A 175 24.67 -48.37 14.78
C TRP A 175 23.21 -48.10 15.19
N VAL A 176 22.93 -48.23 16.49
CA VAL A 176 21.64 -47.90 17.11
C VAL A 176 21.90 -47.10 18.39
N ASN A 177 21.12 -46.05 18.64
CA ASN A 177 21.07 -45.37 19.96
C ASN A 177 20.11 -46.13 20.88
N LEU A 178 20.67 -46.96 21.76
CA LEU A 178 19.95 -47.81 22.69
C LEU A 178 19.30 -47.03 23.86
N SER A 179 19.74 -45.79 24.10
CA SER A 179 19.10 -44.87 25.05
C SER A 179 17.85 -44.19 24.49
N LYS A 180 17.62 -44.25 23.17
CA LYS A 180 16.43 -43.69 22.49
C LYS A 180 15.61 -44.72 21.71
N PHE A 181 16.11 -45.95 21.58
CA PHE A 181 15.38 -47.08 21.01
C PHE A 181 14.48 -47.74 22.07
N GLY A 182 13.27 -48.15 21.67
CA GLY A 182 12.32 -48.85 22.53
C GLY A 182 11.97 -48.09 23.80
N SER A 183 12.12 -48.74 24.95
CA SER A 183 11.96 -48.15 26.29
C SER A 183 13.27 -47.64 26.90
N GLY A 184 14.26 -47.32 26.04
CA GLY A 184 15.56 -46.81 26.43
C GLY A 184 15.50 -45.50 27.23
N ALA A 185 16.59 -45.21 27.95
CA ALA A 185 16.84 -43.90 28.53
C ALA A 185 18.35 -43.64 28.61
N SER A 186 18.74 -42.37 28.72
CA SER A 186 20.11 -41.95 29.00
C SER A 186 20.56 -42.40 30.39
N PHE A 187 21.86 -42.53 30.59
CA PHE A 187 22.51 -42.92 31.83
C PHE A 187 23.18 -41.71 32.50
N THR A 188 22.98 -41.52 33.80
CA THR A 188 23.56 -40.38 34.55
C THR A 188 24.83 -40.80 35.27
N VAL A 189 25.94 -40.12 34.97
CA VAL A 189 27.22 -40.23 35.70
C VAL A 189 27.27 -39.13 36.77
N PRO A 190 27.32 -39.48 38.08
CA PRO A 190 27.34 -38.49 39.15
C PRO A 190 28.71 -37.82 39.33
N ALA A 191 28.70 -36.57 39.79
CA ALA A 191 29.91 -35.85 40.16
C ALA A 191 30.64 -36.56 41.32
N GLY A 192 31.94 -36.82 41.15
CA GLY A 192 32.78 -37.52 42.14
C GLY A 192 32.86 -39.04 41.98
N SER A 193 32.11 -39.66 41.06
CA SER A 193 32.26 -41.08 40.72
C SER A 193 32.19 -41.27 39.20
N LEU A 194 33.35 -41.17 38.56
CA LEU A 194 33.46 -41.22 37.09
C LEU A 194 33.64 -42.63 36.52
N THR A 195 34.06 -43.60 37.34
CA THR A 195 34.09 -45.01 36.95
C THR A 195 32.77 -45.67 37.34
N GLN A 196 32.03 -46.14 36.35
CA GLN A 196 30.69 -46.72 36.49
C GLN A 196 30.68 -48.18 36.02
N THR A 197 29.82 -48.99 36.63
CA THR A 197 29.56 -50.37 36.19
C THR A 197 28.38 -50.40 35.25
N LEU A 198 28.54 -50.90 34.03
CA LEU A 198 27.44 -51.27 33.13
C LEU A 198 27.29 -52.79 33.11
N GLN A 199 26.04 -53.28 32.99
CA GLN A 199 25.76 -54.67 32.69
C GLN A 199 24.77 -54.80 31.52
N ILE A 200 24.97 -55.85 30.72
CA ILE A 200 24.04 -56.29 29.67
C ILE A 200 23.71 -57.77 29.88
N GLY A 201 22.52 -58.20 29.47
CA GLY A 201 22.01 -59.55 29.67
C GLY A 201 21.52 -60.20 28.37
N ALA A 202 21.82 -61.50 28.21
CA ALA A 202 21.43 -62.29 27.05
C ALA A 202 19.91 -62.55 27.00
N ARG A 203 19.30 -62.43 25.82
CA ARG A 203 17.90 -62.82 25.55
C ARG A 203 17.77 -63.84 24.43
N GLU A 204 18.06 -63.45 23.20
CA GLU A 204 18.04 -64.35 22.03
C GLU A 204 19.46 -64.69 21.60
N ASP A 205 19.63 -65.84 20.93
CA ASP A 205 20.83 -66.07 20.12
C ASP A 205 20.77 -65.28 18.79
N GLY A 206 21.82 -65.34 17.97
CA GLY A 206 21.85 -64.62 16.68
C GLY A 206 21.97 -63.09 16.72
N LEU A 207 21.80 -62.43 17.87
CA LEU A 207 22.14 -61.00 18.01
C LEU A 207 23.64 -60.83 18.28
N TYR A 208 24.33 -60.05 17.45
CA TYR A 208 25.77 -59.81 17.52
C TYR A 208 26.08 -58.37 17.94
N PHE A 209 26.97 -58.18 18.91
CA PHE A 209 27.49 -56.87 19.34
C PHE A 209 29.00 -56.79 19.10
N ASP A 210 29.44 -55.73 18.44
CA ASP A 210 30.85 -55.45 18.13
C ASP A 210 31.40 -54.39 19.09
N LYS A 211 30.72 -53.24 19.18
CA LYS A 211 31.20 -52.07 19.93
C LYS A 211 30.07 -51.36 20.65
N PHE A 212 30.39 -50.79 21.80
CA PHE A 212 29.53 -49.85 22.50
C PHE A 212 30.20 -48.48 22.60
N VAL A 213 29.40 -47.42 22.64
CA VAL A 213 29.86 -46.04 22.86
C VAL A 213 28.89 -45.33 23.78
N PHE A 214 29.38 -44.65 24.81
CA PHE A 214 28.61 -43.62 25.49
C PHE A 214 28.91 -42.25 24.89
N GLY A 215 27.88 -41.60 24.32
CA GLY A 215 27.96 -40.22 23.84
C GLY A 215 27.22 -39.28 24.79
N GLN A 216 27.68 -38.05 24.98
CA GLN A 216 26.97 -37.09 25.85
C GLN A 216 25.58 -36.76 25.27
N THR A 217 24.53 -36.85 26.10
CA THR A 217 23.15 -36.57 25.69
C THR A 217 23.00 -35.14 25.19
N GLY A 218 22.34 -34.97 24.04
CA GLY A 218 22.13 -33.65 23.40
C GLY A 218 23.14 -33.28 22.31
N LEU A 219 24.03 -34.21 21.93
CA LEU A 219 24.92 -34.08 20.77
C LEU A 219 24.53 -35.05 19.64
N ASN A 220 24.77 -34.63 18.40
CA ASN A 220 24.56 -35.42 17.19
C ASN A 220 25.79 -36.27 16.89
N PHE A 221 25.70 -37.58 17.14
CA PHE A 221 26.72 -38.55 16.74
C PHE A 221 26.32 -39.21 15.41
N THR A 222 27.12 -39.03 14.35
CA THR A 222 26.97 -39.79 13.10
C THR A 222 27.62 -41.18 13.22
N VAL A 223 27.36 -42.07 12.27
CA VAL A 223 28.05 -43.38 12.18
C VAL A 223 29.57 -43.20 12.16
N ALA A 224 30.07 -42.25 11.37
CA ALA A 224 31.50 -41.92 11.32
C ALA A 224 32.06 -41.43 12.66
N ASN A 225 31.26 -40.73 13.47
CA ASN A 225 31.69 -40.32 14.81
C ASN A 225 31.83 -41.52 15.75
N LEU A 226 30.84 -42.42 15.74
CA LEU A 226 30.79 -43.60 16.61
C LEU A 226 31.87 -44.62 16.22
N ASP A 227 32.06 -44.90 14.93
CA ASP A 227 33.14 -45.78 14.43
C ASP A 227 34.54 -45.28 14.80
N ALA A 228 34.75 -43.95 14.75
CA ALA A 228 36.04 -43.32 15.05
C ALA A 228 36.23 -42.94 16.53
N GLY A 229 35.21 -43.12 17.40
CA GLY A 229 35.25 -42.68 18.79
C GLY A 229 35.42 -41.15 18.95
N THR A 230 34.87 -40.34 18.02
CA THR A 230 35.05 -38.88 18.00
C THR A 230 33.80 -38.13 18.48
N GLN A 231 34.00 -36.90 18.96
CA GLN A 231 32.94 -36.05 19.51
C GLN A 231 31.80 -35.82 18.49
N GLY A 232 30.55 -36.03 18.93
CA GLY A 232 29.36 -35.61 18.20
C GLY A 232 29.23 -34.08 18.16
N SER A 233 28.59 -33.56 17.12
CA SER A 233 28.39 -32.11 16.98
C SER A 233 27.29 -31.60 17.90
N ALA A 234 27.41 -30.36 18.37
CA ALA A 234 26.27 -29.68 18.96
C ALA A 234 25.16 -29.54 17.91
N VAL A 235 23.89 -29.61 18.34
CA VAL A 235 22.74 -29.39 17.45
C VAL A 235 22.69 -27.91 17.06
N VAL A 236 23.46 -27.52 16.05
CA VAL A 236 23.40 -26.18 15.45
C VAL A 236 22.16 -26.10 14.58
N VAL A 237 21.03 -25.82 15.25
CA VAL A 237 19.82 -25.38 14.58
C VAL A 237 20.06 -23.95 14.10
N THR A 238 20.62 -23.80 12.90
CA THR A 238 20.61 -22.51 12.20
C THR A 238 19.14 -22.14 12.00
N PRO A 239 18.63 -21.02 12.55
CA PRO A 239 17.25 -20.66 12.34
C PRO A 239 16.98 -20.50 10.86
N GLY A 240 15.92 -21.16 10.37
CA GLY A 240 15.34 -20.85 9.08
C GLY A 240 14.91 -19.38 9.02
N PRO A 241 14.65 -18.84 7.81
CA PRO A 241 14.23 -17.46 7.66
C PRO A 241 13.00 -17.19 8.55
N ALA A 242 13.10 -16.17 9.40
CA ALA A 242 12.05 -15.82 10.34
C ALA A 242 10.73 -15.57 9.56
N PRO A 243 9.64 -16.30 9.86
CA PRO A 243 8.36 -16.04 9.22
C PRO A 243 7.90 -14.63 9.60
N THR A 244 7.38 -13.90 8.61
CA THR A 244 6.86 -12.54 8.78
C THR A 244 5.42 -12.46 8.33
N GLY A 245 4.66 -11.54 8.94
CA GLY A 245 3.25 -11.33 8.64
C GLY A 245 2.37 -11.36 9.90
N SER A 246 1.07 -11.21 9.67
CA SER A 246 0.03 -11.35 10.69
C SER A 246 -0.44 -12.80 10.81
N PRO A 247 -1.08 -13.17 11.94
CA PRO A 247 -1.79 -14.44 12.10
C PRO A 247 -2.64 -14.86 10.90
N ILE A 248 -2.63 -16.16 10.61
CA ILE A 248 -3.24 -16.76 9.41
C ILE A 248 -4.74 -16.42 9.29
N ALA A 249 -5.47 -16.38 10.41
CA ALA A 249 -6.90 -16.10 10.46
C ALA A 249 -7.27 -14.63 10.73
N MET A 250 -6.29 -13.70 10.70
CA MET A 250 -6.57 -12.28 10.91
C MET A 250 -7.61 -11.76 9.90
N GLY A 251 -8.71 -11.19 10.42
CA GLY A 251 -9.83 -10.69 9.62
C GLY A 251 -10.78 -11.77 9.09
N LYS A 252 -10.65 -13.03 9.54
CA LYS A 252 -11.58 -14.13 9.25
C LYS A 252 -12.70 -14.16 10.32
N PRO A 253 -13.88 -14.74 10.02
CA PRO A 253 -15.04 -14.79 10.93
C PRO A 253 -14.92 -15.82 12.07
N LYS A 254 -13.82 -16.60 12.09
CA LYS A 254 -13.49 -17.63 13.08
C LYS A 254 -11.97 -17.61 13.28
N TYR A 255 -11.52 -17.83 14.51
CA TYR A 255 -10.10 -17.79 14.86
C TYR A 255 -9.36 -19.08 14.46
N LEU A 256 -8.04 -18.99 14.31
CA LEU A 256 -7.11 -20.10 14.20
C LEU A 256 -6.00 -19.96 15.25
N SER A 257 -6.10 -20.77 16.29
CA SER A 257 -5.27 -20.77 17.50
C SER A 257 -4.28 -21.94 17.49
N SER A 258 -3.34 -21.96 18.44
CA SER A 258 -2.60 -23.17 18.81
C SER A 258 -2.44 -23.30 20.33
N ALA A 259 -2.05 -24.48 20.80
CA ALA A 259 -1.61 -24.72 22.17
C ALA A 259 -0.26 -24.02 22.41
N TYR A 260 -0.11 -23.46 23.61
CA TYR A 260 1.03 -22.64 23.99
C TYR A 260 1.77 -23.25 25.16
N SER A 261 3.06 -23.46 24.94
CA SER A 261 4.07 -23.83 25.92
C SER A 261 5.43 -23.28 25.43
N THR A 262 6.49 -23.41 26.23
CA THR A 262 7.83 -22.92 25.87
C THR A 262 8.28 -23.40 24.48
N ALA A 263 8.03 -24.68 24.15
CA ALA A 263 8.40 -25.27 22.87
C ALA A 263 7.59 -24.71 21.68
N GLN A 264 6.35 -24.29 21.91
CA GLN A 264 5.43 -23.73 20.90
C GLN A 264 5.55 -22.21 20.76
N SER A 265 6.19 -21.51 21.69
CA SER A 265 6.29 -20.03 21.67
C SER A 265 6.99 -19.39 20.44
N PRO A 266 7.98 -20.00 19.76
CA PRO A 266 8.72 -19.31 18.69
C PRO A 266 7.85 -18.96 17.47
N TYR A 267 7.71 -17.67 17.20
CA TYR A 267 6.86 -17.09 16.13
C TYR A 267 5.35 -17.31 16.29
N PHE A 268 4.86 -17.65 17.50
CA PHE A 268 3.45 -17.98 17.73
C PHE A 268 2.47 -16.94 17.16
N GLY A 269 2.69 -15.65 17.48
CA GLY A 269 1.87 -14.53 17.01
C GLY A 269 2.00 -14.17 15.52
N VAL A 270 2.82 -14.88 14.74
CA VAL A 270 2.87 -14.78 13.27
C VAL A 270 1.85 -15.73 12.61
N TYR A 271 1.47 -16.81 13.31
CA TYR A 271 0.58 -17.83 12.79
C TYR A 271 -0.82 -17.79 13.40
N TRP A 272 -0.91 -17.54 14.72
CA TRP A 272 -2.11 -17.83 15.49
C TRP A 272 -2.74 -16.58 16.13
N ASP A 273 -4.06 -16.45 16.04
CA ASP A 273 -4.85 -15.34 16.60
C ASP A 273 -5.73 -15.75 17.78
N GLY A 274 -5.30 -16.78 18.52
CA GLY A 274 -5.88 -17.24 19.78
C GLY A 274 -4.87 -18.07 20.57
N THR A 275 -5.16 -18.40 21.84
CA THR A 275 -4.22 -19.17 22.67
C THR A 275 -4.92 -20.08 23.69
N THR A 276 -4.31 -21.24 23.95
CA THR A 276 -4.69 -22.19 25.01
C THR A 276 -3.41 -22.70 25.68
N PRO A 277 -3.26 -22.72 27.02
CA PRO A 277 -2.09 -23.31 27.66
C PRO A 277 -2.09 -24.83 27.48
N GLU A 278 -0.97 -25.42 27.03
CA GLU A 278 -0.89 -26.86 26.71
C GLU A 278 -1.01 -27.73 27.98
N ASN A 279 -0.40 -27.28 29.08
CA ASN A 279 -0.46 -27.94 30.39
C ASN A 279 -0.71 -26.98 31.56
N GLY A 280 -0.34 -25.70 31.42
CA GLY A 280 -0.34 -24.71 32.52
C GLY A 280 -1.66 -24.43 33.21
N GLY A 281 -2.80 -24.76 32.58
CA GLY A 281 -4.13 -24.62 33.20
C GLY A 281 -4.68 -25.92 33.82
N LYS A 282 -3.97 -27.05 33.71
CA LYS A 282 -4.39 -28.34 34.30
C LYS A 282 -4.13 -28.35 35.80
N TRP A 283 -5.10 -28.78 36.60
CA TRP A 283 -5.07 -28.62 38.05
C TRP A 283 -3.81 -29.20 38.73
N GLY A 284 -3.33 -30.38 38.35
CA GLY A 284 -2.12 -30.97 38.94
C GLY A 284 -0.80 -30.28 38.56
N VAL A 285 -0.79 -29.52 37.46
CA VAL A 285 0.34 -28.69 37.02
C VAL A 285 0.31 -27.35 37.75
N ALA A 286 -0.88 -26.75 37.86
CA ALA A 286 -1.09 -25.49 38.55
C ALA A 286 -0.95 -25.63 40.08
N GLU A 287 -1.44 -26.71 40.70
CA GLU A 287 -1.47 -26.91 42.16
C GLU A 287 -0.87 -28.27 42.58
N GLY A 288 0.32 -28.59 42.06
CA GLY A 288 1.03 -29.83 42.41
C GLY A 288 1.33 -30.00 43.91
N THR A 289 1.29 -28.92 44.68
CA THR A 289 1.30 -28.93 46.16
C THR A 289 0.12 -28.09 46.66
N ARG A 290 -0.73 -28.66 47.53
CA ARG A 290 -1.96 -28.03 48.00
C ARG A 290 -1.72 -26.62 48.56
N GLY A 291 -2.46 -25.64 48.05
CA GLY A 291 -2.36 -24.22 48.41
C GLY A 291 -1.18 -23.46 47.78
N SER A 292 -0.37 -24.09 46.93
CA SER A 292 0.78 -23.47 46.26
C SER A 292 0.62 -23.53 44.74
N TYR A 293 0.32 -22.38 44.13
CA TYR A 293 -0.01 -22.29 42.71
C TYR A 293 1.16 -21.86 41.82
N ASN A 294 1.38 -22.57 40.71
CA ASN A 294 2.32 -22.22 39.64
C ASN A 294 1.55 -21.80 38.37
N TRP A 295 1.42 -20.49 38.16
CA TRP A 295 0.71 -19.93 37.02
C TRP A 295 1.58 -19.63 35.80
N ALA A 296 2.89 -19.92 35.83
CA ALA A 296 3.86 -19.36 34.88
C ALA A 296 3.52 -19.62 33.39
N GLU A 297 3.13 -20.86 33.05
CA GLU A 297 2.74 -21.22 31.67
C GLU A 297 1.36 -20.64 31.29
N ALA A 298 0.40 -20.61 32.24
CA ALA A 298 -0.93 -20.04 32.00
C ALA A 298 -0.90 -18.52 31.81
N ASP A 299 -0.09 -17.79 32.58
CA ASP A 299 0.14 -16.36 32.40
C ASP A 299 0.91 -16.05 31.12
N ALA A 300 1.86 -16.90 30.71
CA ALA A 300 2.56 -16.75 29.43
C ALA A 300 1.60 -16.95 28.23
N ALA A 301 0.72 -17.96 28.28
CA ALA A 301 -0.33 -18.18 27.30
C ALA A 301 -1.35 -17.02 27.27
N TYR A 302 -1.72 -16.48 28.45
CA TYR A 302 -2.59 -15.31 28.53
C TYR A 302 -1.94 -14.05 27.93
N ALA A 303 -0.67 -13.80 28.24
CA ALA A 303 0.08 -12.68 27.68
C ALA A 303 0.18 -12.77 26.14
N GLN A 304 0.31 -13.99 25.59
CA GLN A 304 0.31 -14.22 24.15
C GLN A 304 -1.05 -13.91 23.50
N ALA A 305 -2.17 -14.28 24.14
CA ALA A 305 -3.51 -13.94 23.67
C ALA A 305 -3.78 -12.42 23.71
N VAL A 306 -3.29 -11.73 24.75
CA VAL A 306 -3.34 -10.27 24.83
C VAL A 306 -2.52 -9.63 23.70
N ALA A 307 -1.33 -10.15 23.41
CA ALA A 307 -0.45 -9.62 22.38
C ALA A 307 -1.00 -9.77 20.94
N THR A 308 -1.77 -10.82 20.65
CA THR A 308 -2.43 -11.02 19.35
C THR A 308 -3.82 -10.38 19.27
N GLY A 309 -4.39 -9.98 20.41
CA GLY A 309 -5.79 -9.57 20.54
C GLY A 309 -6.78 -10.74 20.56
N GLY A 310 -6.30 -11.97 20.45
CA GLY A 310 -7.07 -13.20 20.29
C GLY A 310 -7.82 -13.68 21.55
N PRO A 311 -8.67 -14.71 21.43
CA PRO A 311 -9.32 -15.31 22.59
C PRO A 311 -8.32 -16.12 23.43
N PHE A 312 -8.43 -16.01 24.74
CA PHE A 312 -7.78 -16.91 25.68
C PHE A 312 -8.76 -18.00 26.15
N ARG A 313 -8.40 -19.26 25.91
CA ARG A 313 -9.13 -20.43 26.43
C ARG A 313 -8.35 -21.04 27.60
N PHE A 314 -8.95 -21.07 28.78
CA PHE A 314 -8.39 -21.76 29.94
C PHE A 314 -8.72 -23.26 29.86
N HIS A 315 -7.68 -24.09 29.85
CA HIS A 315 -7.78 -25.55 29.77
C HIS A 315 -6.98 -26.17 30.92
N THR A 316 -7.59 -26.84 31.90
CA THR A 316 -9.02 -27.14 32.10
C THR A 316 -9.33 -27.24 33.60
N LEU A 317 -10.58 -26.99 34.01
CA LEU A 317 -10.96 -27.02 35.43
C LEU A 317 -11.10 -28.44 35.99
N ILE A 318 -11.75 -29.37 35.27
CA ILE A 318 -12.06 -30.74 35.72
C ILE A 318 -11.71 -31.76 34.64
N TRP A 319 -10.96 -32.80 35.01
CA TRP A 319 -10.54 -33.89 34.12
C TRP A 319 -10.07 -35.12 34.95
N GLY A 320 -10.00 -36.30 34.36
CA GLY A 320 -9.52 -37.52 35.01
C GLY A 320 -8.05 -37.87 34.80
N ALA A 321 -7.22 -36.93 34.35
CA ALA A 321 -5.76 -37.08 34.25
C ALA A 321 -5.03 -35.78 34.65
N GLN A 322 -3.74 -35.85 34.97
CA GLN A 322 -2.91 -34.71 35.41
C GLN A 322 -3.56 -33.90 36.55
N GLN A 323 -4.27 -34.57 37.46
CA GLN A 323 -4.87 -33.97 38.66
C GLN A 323 -3.86 -33.97 39.82
N PRO A 324 -4.01 -33.11 40.83
CA PRO A 324 -3.09 -33.09 41.96
C PRO A 324 -3.06 -34.43 42.71
N THR A 325 -1.89 -35.05 42.80
CA THR A 325 -1.72 -36.39 43.42
C THR A 325 -2.06 -36.41 44.91
N TRP A 326 -2.05 -35.25 45.58
CA TRP A 326 -2.48 -35.13 46.98
C TRP A 326 -3.99 -35.38 47.18
N LEU A 327 -4.83 -35.29 46.14
CA LEU A 327 -6.25 -35.64 46.21
C LEU A 327 -6.49 -37.14 46.46
N THR A 328 -5.63 -37.99 45.89
CA THR A 328 -5.73 -39.46 45.98
C THR A 328 -4.88 -40.02 47.11
N THR A 329 -3.66 -39.50 47.29
CA THR A 329 -2.68 -40.02 48.26
C THR A 329 -2.95 -39.61 49.71
N SER A 330 -3.70 -38.53 49.94
CA SER A 330 -3.99 -38.02 51.30
C SER A 330 -5.26 -38.62 51.95
N GLY A 331 -5.97 -39.53 51.26
CA GLY A 331 -7.18 -40.17 51.80
C GLY A 331 -8.35 -39.22 52.08
N LEU A 332 -8.45 -38.10 51.35
CA LEU A 332 -9.47 -37.08 51.57
C LEU A 332 -10.90 -37.62 51.45
N SER A 333 -11.81 -37.13 52.29
CA SER A 333 -13.24 -37.40 52.14
C SER A 333 -13.80 -36.68 50.91
N ASP A 334 -14.95 -37.13 50.41
CA ASP A 334 -15.61 -36.45 49.27
C ASP A 334 -16.06 -35.02 49.64
N ALA A 335 -16.30 -34.72 50.91
CA ALA A 335 -16.53 -33.35 51.37
C ALA A 335 -15.26 -32.47 51.29
N ASP A 336 -14.10 -33.02 51.69
CA ASP A 336 -12.81 -32.32 51.60
C ASP A 336 -12.36 -32.12 50.15
N LYS A 337 -12.66 -33.09 49.27
CA LYS A 337 -12.44 -32.96 47.81
C LYS A 337 -13.35 -31.90 47.21
N LEU A 338 -14.63 -31.83 47.60
CA LEU A 338 -15.52 -30.76 47.14
C LEU A 338 -15.06 -29.37 47.63
N ALA A 339 -14.52 -29.28 48.86
CA ALA A 339 -13.88 -28.05 49.34
C ALA A 339 -12.66 -27.69 48.49
N ALA A 340 -11.76 -28.64 48.23
CA ALA A 340 -10.60 -28.44 47.38
C ALA A 340 -10.95 -28.02 45.94
N ILE A 341 -12.02 -28.57 45.34
CA ILE A 341 -12.50 -28.15 44.01
C ILE A 341 -13.00 -26.69 44.05
N LYS A 342 -13.67 -26.27 45.11
CA LYS A 342 -14.11 -24.87 45.29
C LYS A 342 -12.93 -23.93 45.50
N ASP A 343 -11.92 -24.35 46.25
CA ASP A 343 -10.67 -23.62 46.45
C ASP A 343 -9.94 -23.43 45.10
N TRP A 344 -9.88 -24.47 44.26
CA TRP A 344 -9.32 -24.42 42.91
C TRP A 344 -10.08 -23.45 41.99
N TYR A 345 -11.40 -23.54 41.93
CA TYR A 345 -12.23 -22.63 41.14
C TYR A 345 -12.07 -21.18 41.60
N GLN A 346 -12.02 -20.95 42.93
CA GLN A 346 -11.74 -19.64 43.51
C GLN A 346 -10.34 -19.14 43.18
N ALA A 347 -9.31 -20.01 43.20
CA ALA A 347 -7.93 -19.63 42.90
C ALA A 347 -7.76 -19.18 41.44
N VAL A 348 -8.33 -19.93 40.48
CA VAL A 348 -8.35 -19.52 39.06
C VAL A 348 -9.13 -18.21 38.89
N ALA A 349 -10.32 -18.07 39.50
CA ALA A 349 -11.13 -16.85 39.41
C ALA A 349 -10.44 -15.62 40.01
N THR A 350 -9.71 -15.78 41.12
CA THR A 350 -8.92 -14.71 41.75
C THR A 350 -7.70 -14.34 40.90
N HIS A 351 -6.92 -15.32 40.42
CA HIS A 351 -5.70 -15.06 39.63
C HIS A 351 -5.97 -14.40 38.27
N PHE A 352 -7.14 -14.67 37.71
CA PHE A 352 -7.62 -14.05 36.47
C PHE A 352 -8.66 -12.94 36.70
N GLN A 353 -8.79 -12.40 37.91
CA GLN A 353 -9.69 -11.29 38.17
C GLN A 353 -9.28 -10.05 37.34
N GLY A 354 -10.22 -9.54 36.54
CA GLY A 354 -9.96 -8.42 35.61
C GLY A 354 -9.18 -8.80 34.34
N LYS A 355 -8.72 -10.05 34.21
CA LYS A 355 -8.18 -10.61 32.96
C LYS A 355 -9.34 -11.15 32.10
N ARG A 356 -9.19 -11.12 30.77
CA ARG A 356 -10.22 -11.65 29.84
C ARG A 356 -10.00 -13.14 29.59
N ILE A 357 -10.71 -14.01 30.33
CA ILE A 357 -10.87 -15.40 29.91
C ILE A 357 -12.08 -15.50 28.99
N ASP A 358 -11.85 -15.71 27.70
CA ASP A 358 -12.91 -15.79 26.69
C ASP A 358 -13.66 -17.13 26.78
N PHE A 359 -12.94 -18.23 27.05
CA PHE A 359 -13.49 -19.58 27.18
C PHE A 359 -12.86 -20.34 28.36
N ILE A 360 -13.65 -21.19 29.01
CA ILE A 360 -13.18 -22.14 30.02
C ILE A 360 -13.64 -23.54 29.62
N ASP A 361 -12.69 -24.45 29.44
CA ASP A 361 -12.96 -25.88 29.36
C ASP A 361 -13.28 -26.36 30.78
N VAL A 362 -14.57 -26.47 31.11
CA VAL A 362 -15.02 -26.77 32.47
C VAL A 362 -14.83 -28.23 32.81
N VAL A 363 -15.23 -29.12 31.90
CA VAL A 363 -14.99 -30.57 31.99
C VAL A 363 -14.39 -31.03 30.67
N ASN A 364 -13.24 -31.68 30.76
CA ASN A 364 -12.61 -32.39 29.64
C ASN A 364 -12.91 -33.90 29.72
N GLU A 365 -13.12 -34.52 28.56
CA GLU A 365 -13.26 -35.97 28.34
C GLU A 365 -14.29 -36.70 29.24
N PRO A 366 -15.53 -36.20 29.37
CA PRO A 366 -16.53 -36.82 30.26
C PRO A 366 -16.86 -38.28 29.91
N THR A 367 -16.73 -38.70 28.65
CA THR A 367 -17.05 -40.06 28.17
C THR A 367 -15.83 -40.98 28.02
N HIS A 368 -14.62 -40.45 28.20
CA HIS A 368 -13.36 -41.21 28.11
C HIS A 368 -12.62 -41.26 29.44
N GLN A 369 -12.38 -40.10 30.05
CA GLN A 369 -11.48 -39.92 31.19
C GLN A 369 -12.16 -39.16 32.35
N PRO A 370 -13.27 -39.68 32.92
CA PRO A 370 -13.90 -39.09 34.10
C PRO A 370 -13.01 -39.23 35.34
N PRO A 371 -13.07 -38.30 36.32
CA PRO A 371 -12.19 -38.23 37.50
C PRO A 371 -12.52 -39.28 38.58
N THR A 372 -12.41 -40.55 38.20
CA THR A 372 -12.70 -41.74 39.01
C THR A 372 -11.49 -42.24 39.80
N GLY A 373 -10.27 -41.78 39.47
CA GLY A 373 -9.02 -42.33 40.00
C GLY A 373 -8.48 -43.55 39.25
N ALA A 374 -9.21 -44.08 38.26
CA ALA A 374 -8.80 -45.27 37.50
C ALA A 374 -7.49 -45.08 36.71
N ALA A 375 -7.13 -43.83 36.39
CA ALA A 375 -5.91 -43.47 35.68
C ALA A 375 -4.62 -43.58 36.53
N GLY A 376 -4.74 -43.75 37.85
CA GLY A 376 -3.61 -43.77 38.78
C GLY A 376 -3.61 -42.57 39.76
N PRO A 377 -2.46 -42.27 40.40
CA PRO A 377 -2.37 -41.25 41.44
C PRO A 377 -2.82 -39.84 41.04
N ASP A 378 -2.68 -39.47 39.76
CA ASP A 378 -3.12 -38.19 39.18
C ASP A 378 -4.51 -38.28 38.51
N GLY A 379 -5.27 -39.35 38.75
CA GLY A 379 -6.63 -39.57 38.22
C GLY A 379 -7.76 -38.86 38.98
N GLY A 380 -7.43 -38.01 39.97
CA GLY A 380 -8.34 -37.15 40.73
C GLY A 380 -9.20 -37.85 41.80
N ALA A 381 -9.91 -38.93 41.45
CA ALA A 381 -10.80 -39.70 42.33
C ALA A 381 -11.85 -38.84 43.08
N TYR A 382 -12.44 -37.86 42.41
CA TYR A 382 -13.37 -36.88 43.00
C TYR A 382 -14.75 -36.81 42.31
N LEU A 383 -15.05 -37.70 41.35
CA LEU A 383 -16.37 -37.75 40.68
C LEU A 383 -17.55 -37.79 41.68
N ASN A 384 -17.43 -38.54 42.78
CA ASN A 384 -18.46 -38.61 43.83
C ASN A 384 -18.62 -37.30 44.62
N ALA A 385 -17.53 -36.55 44.83
CA ALA A 385 -17.56 -35.23 45.49
C ALA A 385 -18.40 -34.20 44.71
N LEU A 386 -18.54 -34.40 43.40
CA LEU A 386 -19.39 -33.60 42.52
C LEU A 386 -20.84 -34.13 42.40
N GLY A 387 -21.21 -35.17 43.14
CA GLY A 387 -22.53 -35.82 43.10
C GLY A 387 -22.58 -37.13 42.30
N GLY A 388 -21.46 -37.54 41.69
CA GLY A 388 -21.37 -38.77 40.91
C GLY A 388 -22.26 -38.77 39.67
N ASN A 389 -22.66 -39.96 39.20
CA ASN A 389 -23.56 -40.06 38.04
C ASN A 389 -24.95 -39.49 38.35
N GLY A 390 -25.40 -39.59 39.61
CA GLY A 390 -26.68 -39.07 40.09
C GLY A 390 -27.90 -39.51 39.27
N ALA A 391 -28.91 -38.65 39.19
CA ALA A 391 -30.20 -39.00 38.58
C ALA A 391 -30.22 -38.84 37.04
N THR A 392 -29.37 -37.99 36.47
CA THR A 392 -29.28 -37.77 35.01
C THR A 392 -28.23 -38.65 34.33
N GLY A 393 -27.42 -39.39 35.10
CA GLY A 393 -26.22 -40.08 34.64
C GLY A 393 -24.98 -39.18 34.57
N TRP A 394 -25.16 -37.85 34.64
CA TRP A 394 -24.11 -36.84 34.44
C TRP A 394 -24.12 -35.74 35.51
N ASP A 395 -24.67 -36.00 36.69
CA ASP A 395 -24.86 -34.97 37.73
C ASP A 395 -23.52 -34.32 38.15
N TRP A 396 -22.40 -35.07 38.16
CA TRP A 396 -21.06 -34.53 38.40
C TRP A 396 -20.63 -33.45 37.39
N VAL A 397 -21.02 -33.60 36.12
CA VAL A 397 -20.79 -32.58 35.06
C VAL A 397 -21.68 -31.37 35.34
N ILE A 398 -22.95 -31.59 35.68
CA ILE A 398 -23.89 -30.51 36.00
C ILE A 398 -23.38 -29.67 37.18
N THR A 399 -22.92 -30.31 38.26
CA THR A 399 -22.33 -29.64 39.44
C THR A 399 -21.08 -28.84 39.08
N ALA A 400 -20.18 -29.40 38.26
CA ALA A 400 -18.97 -28.71 37.81
C ALA A 400 -19.30 -27.43 37.02
N PHE A 401 -20.29 -27.48 36.12
CA PHE A 401 -20.75 -26.31 35.36
C PHE A 401 -21.57 -25.32 36.18
N GLN A 402 -22.34 -25.76 37.18
CA GLN A 402 -23.01 -24.85 38.13
C GLN A 402 -21.99 -24.01 38.89
N MET A 403 -20.93 -24.64 39.42
CA MET A 403 -19.83 -23.91 40.05
C MET A 403 -19.12 -23.00 39.04
N ALA A 404 -18.85 -23.47 37.82
CA ALA A 404 -18.16 -22.64 36.84
C ALA A 404 -18.98 -21.39 36.46
N ARG A 405 -20.31 -21.49 36.36
CA ARG A 405 -21.18 -20.35 36.12
C ARG A 405 -21.22 -19.35 37.29
N GLN A 406 -21.04 -19.84 38.52
CA GLN A 406 -20.91 -19.00 39.72
C GLN A 406 -19.56 -18.26 39.78
N TYR A 407 -18.45 -18.95 39.55
CA TYR A 407 -17.09 -18.39 39.67
C TYR A 407 -16.66 -17.57 38.45
N PHE A 408 -17.17 -17.90 37.25
CA PHE A 408 -16.77 -17.28 35.98
C PHE A 408 -17.98 -16.75 35.18
N PRO A 409 -18.79 -15.83 35.75
CA PRO A 409 -20.05 -15.39 35.12
C PRO A 409 -19.86 -14.65 33.79
N ASN A 410 -18.64 -14.17 33.49
CA ASN A 410 -18.31 -13.40 32.30
C ASN A 410 -17.60 -14.22 31.20
N SER A 411 -17.33 -15.50 31.43
CA SER A 411 -16.62 -16.39 30.49
C SER A 411 -17.57 -17.38 29.84
N LYS A 412 -17.26 -17.81 28.60
CA LYS A 412 -18.02 -18.87 27.94
C LYS A 412 -17.60 -20.23 28.46
N LEU A 413 -18.55 -21.03 28.91
CA LEU A 413 -18.30 -22.35 29.45
C LEU A 413 -18.39 -23.42 28.36
N MET A 414 -17.32 -24.19 28.21
CA MET A 414 -17.15 -25.22 27.19
C MET A 414 -17.05 -26.62 27.81
N LEU A 415 -17.72 -27.58 27.17
CA LEU A 415 -17.49 -29.01 27.37
C LEU A 415 -16.51 -29.49 26.28
N ASN A 416 -15.53 -30.34 26.59
CA ASN A 416 -14.52 -30.78 25.62
C ASN A 416 -14.36 -32.32 25.61
N GLU A 417 -14.13 -32.93 24.45
CA GLU A 417 -14.09 -34.40 24.26
C GLU A 417 -13.44 -34.80 22.92
N TYR A 418 -12.86 -36.00 22.84
CA TYR A 418 -12.33 -36.59 21.61
C TYR A 418 -13.18 -37.73 21.05
N SER A 419 -12.89 -38.12 19.80
CA SER A 419 -13.57 -39.21 19.09
C SER A 419 -15.11 -39.09 19.08
N VAL A 420 -15.64 -37.87 19.13
CA VAL A 420 -17.05 -37.56 18.86
C VAL A 420 -17.27 -37.22 17.39
N GLU A 421 -16.19 -36.90 16.69
CA GLU A 421 -16.07 -36.64 15.28
C GLU A 421 -16.02 -37.92 14.42
N ASN A 422 -15.64 -39.08 14.99
CA ASN A 422 -15.62 -40.37 14.29
C ASN A 422 -16.63 -41.41 14.81
N GLU A 423 -16.96 -41.44 16.11
CA GLU A 423 -17.89 -42.43 16.69
C GLU A 423 -19.34 -41.90 16.86
N PRO A 424 -20.33 -42.36 16.05
CA PRO A 424 -21.68 -41.79 16.07
C PRO A 424 -22.41 -41.95 17.42
N ASN A 425 -22.21 -43.07 18.11
CA ASN A 425 -22.82 -43.31 19.42
C ASN A 425 -22.26 -42.36 20.50
N ARG A 426 -20.99 -41.97 20.38
CA ARG A 426 -20.35 -41.01 21.28
C ARG A 426 -20.81 -39.60 20.96
N ALA A 427 -20.90 -39.23 19.68
CA ALA A 427 -21.49 -37.97 19.23
C ALA A 427 -22.91 -37.76 19.80
N ALA A 428 -23.77 -38.79 19.69
CA ALA A 428 -25.13 -38.76 20.24
C ALA A 428 -25.16 -38.62 21.77
N THR A 429 -24.31 -39.37 22.48
CA THR A 429 -24.18 -39.29 23.96
C THR A 429 -23.74 -37.89 24.39
N TYR A 430 -22.73 -37.33 23.73
CA TYR A 430 -22.15 -36.03 24.01
C TYR A 430 -23.13 -34.88 23.77
N VAL A 431 -23.94 -34.95 22.70
CA VAL A 431 -25.08 -34.05 22.46
C VAL A 431 -26.13 -34.16 23.58
N GLY A 432 -26.35 -35.34 24.15
CA GLY A 432 -27.20 -35.55 25.31
C GLY A 432 -26.72 -34.76 26.54
N ILE A 433 -25.43 -34.87 26.87
CA ILE A 433 -24.80 -34.10 27.97
C ILE A 433 -24.91 -32.60 27.71
N ALA A 434 -24.59 -32.15 26.50
CA ALA A 434 -24.68 -30.73 26.14
C ALA A 434 -26.11 -30.18 26.26
N LYS A 435 -27.14 -30.98 25.91
CA LYS A 435 -28.55 -30.60 26.10
C LYS A 435 -28.92 -30.49 27.60
N LEU A 436 -28.53 -31.46 28.43
CA LEU A 436 -28.75 -31.38 29.89
C LEU A 436 -28.19 -30.10 30.52
N LEU A 437 -27.01 -29.66 30.09
CA LEU A 437 -26.39 -28.41 30.53
C LEU A 437 -27.10 -27.18 29.93
N LYS A 438 -27.45 -27.22 28.64
CA LYS A 438 -28.09 -26.11 27.94
C LYS A 438 -29.48 -25.78 28.49
N ASP A 439 -30.28 -26.79 28.78
CA ASP A 439 -31.62 -26.64 29.36
C ASP A 439 -31.59 -26.00 30.76
N ARG A 440 -30.40 -25.95 31.39
CA ARG A 440 -30.13 -25.31 32.69
C ARG A 440 -29.40 -23.97 32.57
N GLY A 441 -29.13 -23.49 31.35
CA GLY A 441 -28.36 -22.26 31.11
C GLY A 441 -26.87 -22.38 31.51
N LEU A 442 -26.31 -23.59 31.52
CA LEU A 442 -25.00 -23.86 32.09
C LEU A 442 -23.85 -23.90 31.06
N ILE A 443 -24.10 -24.13 29.78
CA ILE A 443 -23.07 -24.28 28.72
C ILE A 443 -23.25 -23.26 27.60
N ASP A 444 -22.14 -22.76 27.06
CA ASP A 444 -22.13 -21.80 25.93
C ASP A 444 -21.54 -22.37 24.64
N ALA A 445 -20.71 -23.41 24.72
CA ALA A 445 -19.95 -23.95 23.60
C ALA A 445 -19.65 -25.45 23.73
N ILE A 446 -19.43 -26.11 22.59
CA ILE A 446 -18.98 -27.52 22.51
C ILE A 446 -17.59 -27.56 21.86
N GLY A 447 -16.61 -28.09 22.58
CA GLY A 447 -15.28 -28.44 22.11
C GLY A 447 -15.23 -29.88 21.58
N ILE A 448 -14.41 -30.07 20.54
CA ILE A 448 -14.17 -31.33 19.83
C ILE A 448 -12.67 -31.38 19.57
N GLN A 449 -11.94 -32.30 20.22
CA GLN A 449 -10.48 -32.28 20.19
C GLN A 449 -9.94 -32.37 18.75
N GLY A 450 -10.35 -33.37 17.97
CA GLY A 450 -9.95 -33.49 16.56
C GLY A 450 -8.50 -33.91 16.38
N HIS A 451 -8.06 -34.94 17.11
CA HIS A 451 -6.72 -35.50 17.00
C HIS A 451 -6.55 -36.44 15.81
N SER A 452 -5.30 -36.66 15.42
CA SER A 452 -4.94 -37.55 14.30
C SER A 452 -5.55 -38.95 14.43
N PHE A 453 -5.59 -39.53 15.62
CA PHE A 453 -6.07 -40.90 15.84
C PHE A 453 -7.59 -41.07 15.61
N SER A 454 -8.39 -40.01 15.73
CA SER A 454 -9.82 -40.04 15.40
C SER A 454 -10.08 -39.65 13.95
N LEU A 455 -9.22 -38.82 13.35
CA LEU A 455 -9.43 -38.23 12.03
C LEU A 455 -8.78 -39.02 10.89
N ALA A 456 -7.53 -39.44 11.05
CA ALA A 456 -6.74 -40.12 10.03
C ALA A 456 -7.41 -41.41 9.51
N PRO A 457 -7.89 -42.36 10.35
CA PRO A 457 -8.54 -43.58 9.87
C PRO A 457 -9.98 -43.37 9.37
N THR A 458 -10.58 -42.21 9.61
CA THR A 458 -12.03 -41.99 9.43
C THR A 458 -12.35 -41.36 8.07
N SER A 459 -13.41 -41.84 7.43
CA SER A 459 -13.90 -41.28 6.17
C SER A 459 -14.51 -39.89 6.36
N THR A 460 -14.34 -39.02 5.36
CA THR A 460 -14.84 -37.63 5.41
C THR A 460 -16.36 -37.56 5.58
N ALA A 461 -17.10 -38.51 5.00
CA ALA A 461 -18.55 -38.62 5.14
C ALA A 461 -18.98 -38.94 6.58
N SER A 462 -18.27 -39.83 7.28
CA SER A 462 -18.54 -40.12 8.70
C SER A 462 -18.27 -38.90 9.58
N ILE A 463 -17.16 -38.19 9.33
CA ILE A 463 -16.83 -36.93 10.03
C ILE A 463 -17.94 -35.90 9.82
N GLN A 464 -18.41 -35.70 8.58
CA GLN A 464 -19.50 -34.78 8.27
C GLN A 464 -20.83 -35.16 8.96
N ALA A 465 -21.18 -36.44 8.99
CA ALA A 465 -22.39 -36.92 9.66
C ALA A 465 -22.36 -36.72 11.19
N ASN A 466 -21.20 -36.96 11.81
CA ASN A 466 -21.00 -36.73 13.24
C ASN A 466 -20.98 -35.23 13.56
N MET A 467 -20.35 -34.39 12.74
CA MET A 467 -20.40 -32.93 12.89
C MET A 467 -21.83 -32.37 12.75
N ALA A 468 -22.66 -32.94 11.88
CA ALA A 468 -24.08 -32.60 11.80
C ALA A 468 -24.86 -33.03 13.06
N THR A 469 -24.52 -34.20 13.63
CA THR A 469 -25.08 -34.67 14.91
C THR A 469 -24.72 -33.72 16.05
N LEU A 470 -23.45 -33.32 16.16
CA LEU A 470 -22.94 -32.37 17.15
C LEU A 470 -23.61 -30.99 17.03
N ALA A 471 -23.78 -30.49 15.81
CA ALA A 471 -24.49 -29.23 15.54
C ALA A 471 -25.97 -29.27 16.00
N SER A 472 -26.60 -30.44 16.13
CA SER A 472 -27.99 -30.59 16.60
C SER A 472 -28.19 -30.22 18.09
N ALA A 473 -27.12 -30.02 18.86
CA ALA A 473 -27.20 -29.38 20.17
C ALA A 473 -27.59 -27.89 20.06
N ASN A 474 -27.44 -27.28 18.89
CA ASN A 474 -27.66 -25.86 18.60
C ASN A 474 -26.84 -24.98 19.56
N LEU A 475 -25.55 -25.29 19.65
CA LEU A 475 -24.49 -24.55 20.35
C LEU A 475 -23.32 -24.36 19.36
N PRO A 476 -22.51 -23.30 19.49
CA PRO A 476 -21.32 -23.12 18.67
C PRO A 476 -20.30 -24.24 18.93
N LEU A 477 -19.78 -24.80 17.84
CA LEU A 477 -18.75 -25.84 17.87
C LEU A 477 -17.35 -25.19 17.77
N TYR A 478 -16.36 -25.79 18.43
CA TYR A 478 -14.96 -25.41 18.35
C TYR A 478 -14.13 -26.67 18.18
N ILE A 479 -13.18 -26.66 17.24
CA ILE A 479 -12.15 -27.71 17.20
C ILE A 479 -11.03 -27.27 18.13
N THR A 480 -10.71 -28.06 19.13
CA THR A 480 -10.02 -27.59 20.33
C THR A 480 -8.57 -28.05 20.45
N GLU A 481 -8.20 -29.17 19.82
CA GLU A 481 -6.90 -29.83 19.98
C GLU A 481 -6.45 -30.47 18.66
N PHE A 482 -6.61 -29.75 17.54
CA PHE A 482 -6.40 -30.29 16.21
C PHE A 482 -4.94 -30.69 15.93
N ASP A 483 -4.71 -31.95 15.57
CA ASP A 483 -3.42 -32.41 15.06
C ASP A 483 -3.58 -33.52 14.01
N LEU A 484 -2.57 -33.67 13.14
CA LEU A 484 -2.51 -34.72 12.12
C LEU A 484 -1.07 -35.23 12.03
N ASP A 485 -0.91 -36.53 12.22
CA ASP A 485 0.39 -37.20 12.22
C ASP A 485 1.08 -37.08 10.85
N GLY A 486 2.41 -37.11 10.85
CA GLY A 486 3.22 -36.67 9.71
C GLY A 486 4.48 -37.47 9.51
N ALA A 487 4.35 -38.80 9.47
CA ALA A 487 5.42 -39.75 9.16
C ALA A 487 6.16 -39.42 7.84
N THR A 488 5.47 -38.76 6.89
CA THR A 488 6.08 -38.02 5.78
C THR A 488 5.34 -36.71 5.56
N ASP A 489 6.01 -35.70 4.99
CA ASP A 489 5.40 -34.42 4.61
C ASP A 489 4.24 -34.59 3.62
N ALA A 490 4.36 -35.55 2.69
CA ALA A 490 3.34 -35.82 1.69
C ALA A 490 2.05 -36.38 2.32
N GLN A 491 2.18 -37.30 3.28
CA GLN A 491 1.03 -37.82 4.02
C GLN A 491 0.37 -36.72 4.86
N GLN A 492 1.15 -35.95 5.61
CA GLN A 492 0.63 -34.88 6.45
C GLN A 492 -0.13 -33.83 5.64
N LEU A 493 0.44 -33.41 4.49
CA LEU A 493 -0.21 -32.48 3.58
C LEU A 493 -1.54 -33.04 3.02
N ALA A 494 -1.57 -34.31 2.62
CA ALA A 494 -2.77 -34.95 2.10
C ALA A 494 -3.89 -35.02 3.15
N ASP A 495 -3.56 -35.33 4.41
CA ASP A 495 -4.55 -35.35 5.49
C ASP A 495 -5.03 -33.95 5.89
N TYR A 496 -4.14 -32.95 5.92
CA TYR A 496 -4.55 -31.55 6.11
C TYR A 496 -5.53 -31.10 5.02
N GLN A 497 -5.24 -31.41 3.75
CA GLN A 497 -6.10 -31.14 2.60
C GLN A 497 -7.46 -31.86 2.67
N ARG A 498 -7.48 -33.08 3.22
CA ARG A 498 -8.68 -33.91 3.33
C ARG A 498 -9.59 -33.49 4.48
N ILE A 499 -9.02 -33.06 5.60
CA ILE A 499 -9.75 -32.96 6.89
C ILE A 499 -9.97 -31.51 7.31
N PHE A 500 -8.96 -30.64 7.25
CA PHE A 500 -9.09 -29.26 7.74
C PHE A 500 -10.27 -28.48 7.11
N PRO A 501 -10.57 -28.62 5.80
CA PRO A 501 -11.74 -27.99 5.18
C PRO A 501 -13.08 -28.40 5.81
N LEU A 502 -13.22 -29.67 6.25
CA LEU A 502 -14.46 -30.18 6.85
C LEU A 502 -14.86 -29.42 8.13
N PHE A 503 -13.89 -28.80 8.81
CA PHE A 503 -14.10 -27.99 10.00
C PHE A 503 -14.06 -26.49 9.70
N TRP A 504 -13.14 -26.06 8.85
CA TRP A 504 -12.98 -24.65 8.52
C TRP A 504 -14.18 -24.10 7.73
N GLU A 505 -14.78 -24.89 6.84
CA GLU A 505 -15.94 -24.48 6.05
C GLU A 505 -17.27 -24.69 6.79
N ASN A 506 -17.27 -25.48 7.87
CA ASN A 506 -18.50 -25.82 8.60
C ASN A 506 -19.11 -24.59 9.28
N PRO A 507 -20.40 -24.27 9.03
CA PRO A 507 -21.06 -23.08 9.56
C PRO A 507 -21.48 -23.21 11.03
N ALA A 508 -21.32 -24.37 11.69
CA ALA A 508 -21.45 -24.53 13.14
C ALA A 508 -20.12 -24.26 13.89
N VAL A 509 -18.98 -24.41 13.22
CA VAL A 509 -17.64 -24.20 13.81
C VAL A 509 -17.32 -22.70 13.92
N ARG A 510 -16.81 -22.27 15.07
CA ARG A 510 -16.49 -20.85 15.40
C ARG A 510 -15.02 -20.58 15.70
N GLY A 511 -14.19 -21.61 15.72
CA GLY A 511 -12.74 -21.51 15.83
C GLY A 511 -12.08 -22.87 15.76
N ILE A 512 -10.80 -22.91 15.41
CA ILE A 512 -9.95 -24.10 15.43
C ILE A 512 -8.69 -23.79 16.24
N THR A 513 -8.28 -24.71 17.11
CA THR A 513 -7.03 -24.64 17.88
C THR A 513 -6.19 -25.87 17.55
N LEU A 514 -4.95 -25.68 17.07
CA LEU A 514 -4.00 -26.78 16.85
C LEU A 514 -3.34 -27.21 18.16
N TRP A 515 -3.12 -28.51 18.41
CA TRP A 515 -2.45 -29.00 19.63
C TRP A 515 -0.93 -29.00 19.54
N GLY A 516 -0.39 -27.79 19.38
CA GLY A 516 0.99 -27.50 19.04
C GLY A 516 1.23 -27.49 17.52
N TYR A 517 2.36 -26.94 17.12
CA TYR A 517 2.78 -26.86 15.71
C TYR A 517 4.29 -27.05 15.50
N ARG A 518 5.10 -27.04 16.57
CA ARG A 518 6.55 -27.30 16.58
C ARG A 518 6.88 -28.55 17.41
N PRO A 519 8.03 -29.22 17.18
CA PRO A 519 8.51 -30.29 18.06
C PRO A 519 8.53 -29.88 19.53
N GLY A 520 8.18 -30.81 20.42
CA GLY A 520 8.00 -30.60 21.85
C GLY A 520 6.55 -30.66 22.34
N HIS A 521 5.57 -30.79 21.43
CA HIS A 521 4.17 -31.10 21.79
C HIS A 521 3.94 -32.61 21.95
N TRP A 522 2.78 -32.99 22.50
CA TRP A 522 2.47 -34.36 22.91
C TRP A 522 2.58 -35.46 21.81
N ARG A 523 2.43 -35.10 20.52
CA ARG A 523 2.53 -36.01 19.36
C ARG A 523 3.77 -35.78 18.48
N THR A 524 4.84 -35.26 19.09
CA THR A 524 6.12 -35.04 18.37
C THR A 524 6.66 -36.33 17.75
N ASN A 525 6.54 -37.48 18.43
CA ASN A 525 7.06 -38.76 17.96
C ASN A 525 6.32 -39.30 16.72
N GLN A 526 5.07 -38.87 16.50
CA GLN A 526 4.25 -39.20 15.34
C GLN A 526 4.44 -38.19 14.20
N GLY A 527 5.32 -37.20 14.37
CA GLY A 527 5.61 -36.17 13.37
C GLY A 527 4.44 -35.21 13.15
N ALA A 528 3.58 -34.97 14.14
CA ALA A 528 2.38 -34.15 13.98
C ALA A 528 2.63 -32.62 13.95
N TYR A 529 3.85 -32.16 14.26
CA TYR A 529 4.26 -30.76 14.10
C TYR A 529 4.24 -30.35 12.61
N ILE A 530 3.94 -29.07 12.33
CA ILE A 530 3.84 -28.52 10.96
C ILE A 530 4.86 -27.39 10.68
N ALA A 531 5.64 -27.00 11.70
CA ALA A 531 6.89 -26.26 11.57
C ALA A 531 8.02 -27.09 12.19
N ASN A 532 9.20 -27.09 11.58
CA ASN A 532 10.35 -27.84 12.04
C ASN A 532 11.04 -27.17 13.23
N ALA A 533 12.00 -27.87 13.86
CA ALA A 533 12.77 -27.34 14.98
C ALA A 533 13.58 -26.07 14.63
N ASP A 534 13.98 -25.92 13.36
CA ASP A 534 14.63 -24.73 12.80
C ASP A 534 13.66 -23.59 12.42
N ASN A 535 12.35 -23.79 12.61
CA ASN A 535 11.26 -22.91 12.22
C ASN A 535 10.98 -22.84 10.70
N SER A 536 11.59 -23.70 9.88
CA SER A 536 11.13 -23.90 8.51
C SER A 536 9.72 -24.50 8.51
N GLU A 537 8.87 -24.03 7.59
CA GLU A 537 7.49 -24.48 7.47
C GLU A 537 7.45 -25.81 6.70
N ARG A 538 6.74 -26.82 7.23
CA ARG A 538 6.44 -28.04 6.48
C ARG A 538 5.33 -27.75 5.45
N PRO A 539 5.22 -28.53 4.36
CA PRO A 539 4.24 -28.29 3.30
C PRO A 539 2.80 -28.12 3.79
N ALA A 540 2.41 -28.82 4.87
CA ALA A 540 1.10 -28.68 5.51
C ALA A 540 0.83 -27.25 6.04
N LEU A 541 1.81 -26.58 6.66
CA LEU A 541 1.68 -25.21 7.17
C LEU A 541 1.64 -24.18 6.04
N THR A 542 2.50 -24.35 5.02
CA THR A 542 2.51 -23.53 3.81
C THR A 542 1.16 -23.59 3.08
N TRP A 543 0.59 -24.80 2.97
CA TRP A 543 -0.75 -25.01 2.42
C TRP A 543 -1.83 -24.39 3.32
N LEU A 544 -1.79 -24.61 4.63
CA LEU A 544 -2.77 -24.12 5.60
C LEU A 544 -2.89 -22.60 5.57
N ARG A 545 -1.75 -21.87 5.57
CA ARG A 545 -1.73 -20.40 5.43
C ARG A 545 -2.42 -19.97 4.13
N THR A 546 -2.07 -20.60 3.01
CA THR A 546 -2.60 -20.27 1.68
C THR A 546 -4.11 -20.56 1.58
N TYR A 547 -4.54 -21.72 2.09
CA TYR A 547 -5.93 -22.15 2.11
C TYR A 547 -6.79 -21.19 2.96
N VAL A 548 -6.43 -20.95 4.22
CA VAL A 548 -7.21 -20.06 5.11
C VAL A 548 -7.26 -18.63 4.57
N ALA A 549 -6.14 -18.11 4.05
CA ALA A 549 -6.11 -16.80 3.39
C ALA A 549 -7.15 -16.69 2.26
N SER A 550 -7.42 -17.76 1.51
CA SER A 550 -8.40 -17.80 0.41
C SER A 550 -9.88 -17.90 0.82
N THR A 551 -10.19 -18.09 2.10
CA THR A 551 -11.57 -18.36 2.59
C THR A 551 -12.25 -17.10 3.14
N TYR A 552 -13.52 -16.82 2.80
CA TYR A 552 -14.23 -15.59 3.18
C TYR A 552 -15.74 -15.83 3.35
N THR A 553 -16.45 -14.96 4.09
CA THR A 553 -17.89 -15.13 4.41
C THR A 553 -18.82 -13.99 4.00
N GLY A 554 -18.29 -12.84 3.60
CA GLY A 554 -19.06 -11.84 2.85
C GLY A 554 -18.94 -12.07 1.34
N PRO A 555 -19.66 -11.29 0.49
CA PRO A 555 -19.54 -11.41 -0.95
C PRO A 555 -18.09 -11.20 -1.41
N MET A 556 -17.47 -12.25 -1.95
CA MET A 556 -16.16 -12.15 -2.58
C MET A 556 -16.33 -11.95 -4.08
N TRP A 557 -15.56 -11.01 -4.62
CA TRP A 557 -15.40 -10.86 -6.06
C TRP A 557 -14.58 -12.01 -6.66
N THR A 558 -15.16 -12.74 -7.60
CA THR A 558 -14.48 -13.78 -8.40
C THR A 558 -14.09 -13.24 -9.78
N GLY A 559 -14.90 -12.35 -10.36
CA GLY A 559 -14.71 -11.86 -11.72
C GLY A 559 -14.89 -12.94 -12.81
N ASN A 560 -15.59 -14.03 -12.50
CA ASN A 560 -15.67 -15.21 -13.39
C ASN A 560 -16.34 -14.96 -14.75
N THR A 561 -17.21 -13.95 -14.86
CA THR A 561 -17.97 -13.65 -16.10
C THR A 561 -17.52 -12.36 -16.76
N SER A 562 -17.21 -11.32 -15.99
CA SER A 562 -16.83 -10.00 -16.51
C SER A 562 -16.18 -9.13 -15.44
N ALA A 563 -15.77 -7.92 -15.81
CA ALA A 563 -15.38 -6.87 -14.85
C ALA A 563 -16.57 -6.17 -14.17
N ALA A 564 -17.82 -6.35 -14.63
CA ALA A 564 -18.94 -5.51 -14.21
C ALA A 564 -19.46 -5.87 -12.81
N TRP A 565 -19.41 -4.91 -11.86
CA TRP A 565 -19.88 -5.10 -10.48
C TRP A 565 -21.33 -5.61 -10.43
N ALA A 566 -22.20 -5.08 -11.27
CA ALA A 566 -23.63 -5.39 -11.31
C ALA A 566 -23.97 -6.78 -11.90
N THR A 567 -22.97 -7.58 -12.28
CA THR A 567 -23.18 -8.97 -12.74
C THR A 567 -23.04 -9.93 -11.56
N ALA A 568 -24.16 -10.50 -11.10
CA ALA A 568 -24.21 -11.36 -9.91
C ALA A 568 -23.28 -12.58 -9.98
N SER A 569 -23.03 -13.14 -11.16
CA SER A 569 -22.13 -14.29 -11.34
C SER A 569 -20.64 -13.99 -11.12
N ASN A 570 -20.28 -12.71 -10.96
CA ASN A 570 -18.94 -12.29 -10.51
C ASN A 570 -18.79 -12.28 -8.98
N TRP A 571 -19.87 -12.58 -8.23
CA TRP A 571 -19.89 -12.60 -6.77
C TRP A 571 -20.18 -14.00 -6.26
N ILE A 572 -19.36 -14.50 -5.35
CA ILE A 572 -19.71 -15.68 -4.56
C ILE A 572 -20.18 -15.22 -3.17
N THR A 573 -21.40 -15.60 -2.80
CA THR A 573 -21.91 -15.48 -1.44
C THR A 573 -22.16 -16.86 -0.86
N ASN A 574 -21.85 -17.00 0.43
CA ASN A 574 -22.22 -18.13 1.27
C ASN A 574 -21.60 -19.50 0.89
N ASN A 575 -20.29 -19.66 1.11
CA ASN A 575 -19.68 -20.85 1.72
C ASN A 575 -18.20 -20.58 1.99
N GLY A 576 -17.60 -21.31 2.94
CA GLY A 576 -16.17 -21.23 3.22
C GLY A 576 -15.25 -21.80 2.12
N ALA A 577 -15.78 -22.03 0.91
CA ALA A 577 -15.09 -22.74 -0.15
C ALA A 577 -13.81 -22.01 -0.62
N PRO A 578 -12.66 -22.70 -0.76
CA PRO A 578 -11.44 -22.15 -1.34
C PRO A 578 -11.61 -21.88 -2.84
N ALA A 579 -10.74 -21.05 -3.38
CA ALA A 579 -10.69 -20.67 -4.80
C ALA A 579 -10.38 -21.84 -5.79
N ASN A 580 -10.26 -23.09 -5.33
CA ASN A 580 -10.04 -24.28 -6.15
C ASN A 580 -11.17 -25.33 -6.08
N ALA A 581 -12.25 -25.09 -5.32
CA ALA A 581 -13.39 -25.98 -5.30
C ALA A 581 -14.24 -25.83 -6.57
N LEU A 582 -14.21 -26.84 -7.44
CA LEU A 582 -15.13 -27.00 -8.57
C LEU A 582 -16.59 -26.87 -8.08
N VAL A 583 -17.29 -25.88 -8.66
CA VAL A 583 -18.75 -25.68 -8.70
C VAL A 583 -19.57 -26.67 -7.85
N SER A 584 -19.70 -26.42 -6.54
CA SER A 584 -20.77 -27.05 -5.77
C SER A 584 -22.09 -26.39 -6.13
N SER A 585 -23.16 -27.18 -6.28
CA SER A 585 -24.49 -26.74 -6.72
C SER A 585 -25.27 -25.88 -5.70
N ALA A 586 -24.58 -25.39 -4.65
CA ALA A 586 -25.16 -24.61 -3.56
C ALA A 586 -24.71 -23.13 -3.53
N SER A 587 -23.78 -22.70 -4.39
CA SER A 587 -23.30 -21.31 -4.42
C SER A 587 -24.40 -20.34 -4.83
N THR A 588 -24.77 -19.41 -3.94
CA THR A 588 -25.65 -18.29 -4.28
C THR A 588 -24.85 -17.17 -4.95
N TYR A 589 -25.35 -16.70 -6.08
CA TYR A 589 -24.82 -15.54 -6.81
C TYR A 589 -25.70 -14.34 -6.49
N THR A 590 -25.34 -13.55 -5.47
CA THR A 590 -26.09 -12.34 -5.08
C THR A 590 -25.21 -11.10 -5.16
N LEU A 591 -25.77 -10.01 -5.66
CA LEU A 591 -25.10 -8.71 -5.63
C LEU A 591 -24.98 -8.20 -4.19
N PRO A 592 -23.85 -7.57 -3.81
CA PRO A 592 -23.71 -6.95 -2.51
C PRO A 592 -24.74 -5.84 -2.28
N ALA A 593 -25.35 -5.85 -1.11
CA ALA A 593 -26.16 -4.77 -0.58
C ALA A 593 -25.34 -3.84 0.34
N ALA A 594 -25.93 -2.70 0.70
CA ALA A 594 -25.36 -1.73 1.64
C ALA A 594 -25.07 -2.29 3.06
N THR A 595 -25.48 -3.52 3.34
CA THR A 595 -25.24 -4.28 4.58
C THR A 595 -24.01 -5.19 4.52
N ASP A 596 -23.47 -5.45 3.33
CA ASP A 596 -22.59 -6.60 3.09
C ASP A 596 -21.11 -6.19 3.05
N ASP A 597 -20.27 -7.01 3.69
CA ASP A 597 -18.83 -6.77 3.78
C ASP A 597 -18.13 -7.46 2.60
N VAL A 598 -17.68 -6.68 1.61
CA VAL A 598 -17.16 -7.20 0.34
C VAL A 598 -15.64 -7.28 0.31
N VAL A 599 -15.13 -8.29 -0.41
CA VAL A 599 -13.68 -8.52 -0.55
C VAL A 599 -13.27 -8.66 -2.01
N PHE A 600 -12.16 -8.00 -2.37
CA PHE A 600 -11.52 -8.06 -3.68
C PHE A 600 -10.17 -8.76 -3.58
N PRO A 601 -10.08 -10.04 -3.99
CA PRO A 601 -8.80 -10.73 -4.10
C PRO A 601 -8.01 -10.26 -5.33
N GLY A 602 -6.68 -10.20 -5.23
CA GLY A 602 -5.83 -9.83 -6.36
C GLY A 602 -5.69 -10.88 -7.45
N TYR A 603 -6.13 -12.12 -7.22
CA TYR A 603 -6.04 -13.22 -8.19
C TYR A 603 -7.19 -13.24 -9.21
N ALA A 604 -8.21 -12.37 -9.08
CA ALA A 604 -9.33 -12.34 -10.02
C ALA A 604 -8.88 -11.87 -11.42
N ALA A 605 -9.14 -12.67 -12.45
CA ALA A 605 -8.72 -12.36 -13.82
C ALA A 605 -9.41 -11.10 -14.37
N ASN A 606 -10.71 -10.94 -14.11
CA ASN A 606 -11.41 -9.69 -14.33
C ASN A 606 -11.49 -8.91 -13.00
N GLN A 607 -10.91 -7.71 -12.96
CA GLN A 607 -10.96 -6.84 -11.80
C GLN A 607 -12.27 -6.02 -11.75
N PRO A 608 -12.82 -5.72 -10.56
CA PRO A 608 -14.16 -5.15 -10.40
C PRO A 608 -14.26 -3.70 -10.95
N THR A 609 -15.35 -3.43 -11.66
CA THR A 609 -15.69 -2.14 -12.25
C THR A 609 -17.11 -1.70 -11.89
N VAL A 610 -17.22 -0.58 -11.18
CA VAL A 610 -18.48 0.08 -10.78
C VAL A 610 -18.87 1.12 -11.83
N SER A 611 -19.75 0.73 -12.77
CA SER A 611 -20.23 1.59 -13.86
C SER A 611 -21.62 2.22 -13.63
N SER A 612 -22.28 1.87 -12.52
CA SER A 612 -23.54 2.46 -12.06
C SER A 612 -23.47 2.66 -10.54
N ALA A 613 -24.46 3.33 -9.93
CA ALA A 613 -24.47 3.49 -8.48
C ALA A 613 -24.55 2.12 -7.78
N GLN A 614 -23.65 1.85 -6.85
CA GLN A 614 -23.55 0.59 -6.09
C GLN A 614 -23.34 0.87 -4.60
N SER A 615 -23.55 -0.14 -3.76
CA SER A 615 -23.37 -0.02 -2.31
C SER A 615 -22.78 -1.27 -1.68
N ALA A 616 -21.99 -1.08 -0.63
CA ALA A 616 -21.50 -2.13 0.27
C ALA A 616 -21.49 -1.59 1.72
N ARG A 617 -21.25 -2.46 2.70
CA ARG A 617 -20.93 -2.03 4.07
C ARG A 617 -19.43 -1.78 4.18
N ASN A 618 -18.62 -2.79 4.48
CA ASN A 618 -17.17 -2.67 4.44
C ASN A 618 -16.62 -3.08 3.05
N VAL A 619 -15.51 -2.47 2.62
CA VAL A 619 -14.72 -2.89 1.44
C VAL A 619 -13.32 -3.30 1.90
N THR A 620 -12.86 -4.49 1.50
CA THR A 620 -11.47 -4.90 1.68
C THR A 620 -10.80 -5.16 0.33
N LEU A 621 -9.73 -4.43 0.04
CA LEU A 621 -8.86 -4.62 -1.12
C LEU A 621 -7.67 -5.50 -0.70
N GLY A 622 -7.54 -6.69 -1.28
CA GLY A 622 -6.38 -7.57 -1.07
C GLY A 622 -5.21 -7.20 -1.98
N THR A 623 -4.01 -7.70 -1.67
CA THR A 623 -2.78 -7.52 -2.45
C THR A 623 -3.02 -7.81 -3.94
N GLY A 624 -2.74 -6.84 -4.81
CA GLY A 624 -2.89 -6.96 -6.27
C GLY A 624 -4.30 -6.70 -6.82
N SER A 625 -5.31 -6.47 -5.98
CA SER A 625 -6.66 -6.11 -6.46
C SER A 625 -6.74 -4.68 -6.97
N THR A 626 -7.62 -4.41 -7.94
CA THR A 626 -7.88 -3.07 -8.48
C THR A 626 -9.38 -2.81 -8.57
N LEU A 627 -9.90 -1.93 -7.72
CA LEU A 627 -11.29 -1.50 -7.75
C LEU A 627 -11.46 -0.29 -8.67
N THR A 628 -11.98 -0.51 -9.87
CA THR A 628 -12.29 0.59 -10.81
C THR A 628 -13.66 1.18 -10.48
N THR A 629 -13.70 2.44 -10.11
CA THR A 629 -14.93 3.22 -9.92
C THR A 629 -15.11 4.16 -11.09
N ASN A 630 -16.22 4.06 -11.83
CA ASN A 630 -16.65 5.00 -12.88
C ASN A 630 -18.02 5.65 -12.55
N ALA A 631 -18.64 5.23 -11.46
CA ALA A 631 -19.84 5.80 -10.86
C ALA A 631 -19.65 5.88 -9.33
N VAL A 632 -20.72 6.11 -8.56
CA VAL A 632 -20.66 6.18 -7.09
C VAL A 632 -20.73 4.79 -6.47
N LEU A 633 -19.72 4.44 -5.65
CA LEU A 633 -19.77 3.32 -4.72
C LEU A 633 -19.97 3.85 -3.30
N THR A 634 -21.14 3.61 -2.71
CA THR A 634 -21.47 4.05 -1.35
C THR A 634 -21.13 2.97 -0.32
N LEU A 635 -20.28 3.31 0.65
CA LEU A 635 -19.92 2.45 1.76
C LEU A 635 -20.67 2.91 3.02
N THR A 636 -21.35 2.00 3.70
CA THR A 636 -21.95 2.27 5.03
C THR A 636 -20.99 1.96 6.18
N GLY A 637 -19.88 1.26 5.89
CA GLY A 637 -18.80 0.91 6.80
C GLY A 637 -17.41 1.31 6.26
N ASN A 638 -16.37 0.66 6.73
CA ASN A 638 -14.98 1.05 6.50
C ASN A 638 -14.43 0.61 5.13
N LEU A 639 -13.36 1.27 4.69
CA LEU A 639 -12.52 0.79 3.60
C LEU A 639 -11.17 0.35 4.16
N THR A 640 -10.73 -0.85 3.82
CA THR A 640 -9.45 -1.44 4.22
C THR A 640 -8.63 -1.79 2.99
N ASN A 641 -7.49 -1.15 2.79
CA ASN A 641 -6.58 -1.45 1.68
C ASN A 641 -5.32 -2.19 2.14
N ASN A 642 -5.23 -3.48 1.80
CA ASN A 642 -4.13 -4.37 2.14
C ASN A 642 -3.27 -4.73 0.92
N GLY A 643 -3.02 -3.76 0.04
CA GLY A 643 -2.11 -3.90 -1.12
C GLY A 643 -2.80 -3.88 -2.49
N GLY A 644 -4.05 -3.40 -2.54
CA GLY A 644 -4.76 -3.13 -3.80
C GLY A 644 -4.78 -1.64 -4.15
N ALA A 645 -5.52 -1.31 -5.21
CA ALA A 645 -5.70 0.04 -5.75
C ALA A 645 -7.17 0.40 -5.96
N VAL A 646 -7.49 1.70 -5.97
CA VAL A 646 -8.75 2.24 -6.48
C VAL A 646 -8.44 3.06 -7.74
N ALA A 647 -9.21 2.86 -8.80
CA ALA A 647 -8.96 3.40 -10.13
C ALA A 647 -10.24 3.98 -10.77
N GLY A 648 -10.14 4.52 -11.98
CA GLY A 648 -11.24 5.12 -12.74
C GLY A 648 -11.46 6.61 -12.43
N THR A 649 -12.68 7.09 -12.64
CA THR A 649 -13.09 8.52 -12.52
C THR A 649 -14.32 8.74 -11.64
N GLY A 650 -14.81 7.67 -11.00
CA GLY A 650 -15.98 7.66 -10.13
C GLY A 650 -15.68 8.16 -8.71
N THR A 651 -16.60 7.87 -7.79
CA THR A 651 -16.53 8.33 -6.40
C THR A 651 -16.70 7.18 -5.43
N VAL A 652 -15.81 7.08 -4.45
CA VAL A 652 -16.09 6.30 -3.23
C VAL A 652 -16.75 7.23 -2.23
N ALA A 653 -17.95 6.90 -1.77
CA ALA A 653 -18.72 7.71 -0.84
C ALA A 653 -18.85 7.01 0.52
N LEU A 654 -18.25 7.56 1.57
CA LEU A 654 -18.42 7.12 2.94
C LEU A 654 -19.75 7.67 3.46
N GLY A 655 -20.84 6.91 3.24
CA GLY A 655 -22.23 7.29 3.51
C GLY A 655 -22.86 6.61 4.72
N GLY A 656 -22.06 6.12 5.67
CA GLY A 656 -22.53 5.48 6.89
C GLY A 656 -23.17 6.47 7.88
N SER A 657 -23.97 5.92 8.80
CA SER A 657 -24.55 6.67 9.94
C SER A 657 -23.62 6.74 11.16
N SER A 658 -22.53 5.98 11.16
CA SER A 658 -21.48 5.95 12.18
C SER A 658 -20.15 6.40 11.57
N ALA A 659 -19.21 6.86 12.39
CA ALA A 659 -17.89 7.30 11.92
C ALA A 659 -17.15 6.17 11.19
N GLN A 660 -16.61 6.46 10.01
CA GLN A 660 -15.96 5.48 9.13
C GLN A 660 -14.43 5.63 9.14
N ILE A 661 -13.72 4.56 8.81
CA ILE A 661 -12.26 4.50 8.77
C ILE A 661 -11.79 4.15 7.35
N ILE A 662 -10.79 4.88 6.87
CA ILE A 662 -9.96 4.51 5.70
C ILE A 662 -8.66 3.91 6.25
N GLY A 663 -8.53 2.59 6.23
CA GLY A 663 -7.45 1.84 6.88
C GLY A 663 -6.79 0.80 5.98
N GLY A 664 -6.10 -0.16 6.61
CA GLY A 664 -5.32 -1.20 5.93
C GLY A 664 -3.81 -0.98 6.02
N THR A 665 -3.04 -1.84 5.37
CA THR A 665 -1.56 -1.77 5.36
C THR A 665 -0.99 -0.85 4.28
N THR A 666 -1.80 -0.44 3.30
CA THR A 666 -1.37 0.28 2.09
C THR A 666 -2.10 1.62 1.94
N ALA A 667 -1.40 2.63 1.42
CA ALA A 667 -2.00 3.94 1.16
C ALA A 667 -3.10 3.86 0.10
N THR A 668 -4.22 4.56 0.30
CA THR A 668 -5.35 4.52 -0.65
C THR A 668 -5.45 5.80 -1.46
N THR A 669 -5.24 5.71 -2.77
CA THR A 669 -5.49 6.81 -3.72
C THR A 669 -6.91 6.69 -4.27
N PHE A 670 -7.74 7.68 -4.03
CA PHE A 670 -9.11 7.77 -4.56
C PHE A 670 -9.15 8.63 -5.83
N PRO A 671 -9.92 8.23 -6.87
CA PRO A 671 -10.30 9.15 -7.94
C PRO A 671 -11.06 10.35 -7.37
N SER A 672 -12.26 10.12 -6.83
CA SER A 672 -12.98 11.08 -5.98
C SER A 672 -13.43 10.41 -4.67
N LEU A 673 -13.49 11.20 -3.59
CA LEU A 673 -13.89 10.76 -2.25
C LEU A 673 -14.99 11.68 -1.71
N THR A 674 -16.10 11.11 -1.29
CA THR A 674 -17.13 11.83 -0.52
C THR A 674 -17.13 11.34 0.92
N VAL A 675 -17.04 12.26 1.88
CA VAL A 675 -17.20 11.99 3.31
C VAL A 675 -18.59 12.45 3.75
N GLY A 676 -19.39 11.51 4.25
CA GLY A 676 -20.74 11.73 4.76
C GLY A 676 -20.75 12.45 6.12
N SER A 677 -21.96 12.74 6.60
CA SER A 677 -22.18 13.52 7.83
C SER A 677 -21.64 12.87 9.10
N ALA A 678 -21.54 11.53 9.15
CA ALA A 678 -21.06 10.80 10.32
C ALA A 678 -19.55 10.92 10.60
N THR A 679 -18.82 11.70 9.79
CA THR A 679 -17.36 11.87 9.79
C THR A 679 -16.57 10.63 9.38
N ALA A 680 -15.33 10.83 8.96
CA ALA A 680 -14.39 9.76 8.66
C ALA A 680 -13.01 10.05 9.26
N SER A 681 -12.19 9.02 9.41
CA SER A 681 -10.82 9.17 9.86
C SER A 681 -9.83 8.25 9.13
N LEU A 682 -8.57 8.66 9.08
CA LEU A 682 -7.51 7.88 8.47
C LEU A 682 -6.88 6.91 9.49
N GLY A 683 -6.97 5.61 9.20
CA GLY A 683 -6.15 4.56 9.81
C GLY A 683 -4.81 4.39 9.08
N ALA A 684 -4.82 4.58 7.75
CA ALA A 684 -3.68 4.53 6.84
C ALA A 684 -3.57 5.83 6.00
N PRO A 685 -2.43 6.13 5.36
CA PRO A 685 -2.31 7.27 4.46
C PRO A 685 -3.32 7.21 3.30
N ALA A 686 -3.77 8.38 2.83
CA ALA A 686 -4.72 8.45 1.73
C ALA A 686 -4.44 9.65 0.82
N SER A 687 -4.95 9.60 -0.41
CA SER A 687 -4.87 10.72 -1.35
C SER A 687 -6.10 10.79 -2.25
N VAL A 688 -6.37 11.97 -2.80
CA VAL A 688 -7.48 12.21 -3.73
C VAL A 688 -6.95 12.85 -5.01
N ARG A 689 -7.40 12.35 -6.17
CA ARG A 689 -6.94 12.79 -7.49
C ARG A 689 -7.83 13.86 -8.12
N GLN A 690 -9.13 13.77 -7.90
CA GLN A 690 -10.15 14.65 -8.48
C GLN A 690 -10.89 15.38 -7.35
N LEU A 691 -12.10 14.94 -6.96
CA LEU A 691 -12.97 15.68 -6.05
C LEU A 691 -12.95 15.09 -4.63
N LEU A 692 -12.71 15.94 -3.63
CA LEU A 692 -12.97 15.65 -2.21
C LEU A 692 -14.21 16.42 -1.75
N THR A 693 -15.31 15.72 -1.48
CA THR A 693 -16.55 16.33 -0.97
C THR A 693 -16.73 16.06 0.52
N LEU A 694 -16.86 17.11 1.33
CA LEU A 694 -16.91 17.03 2.79
C LEU A 694 -18.28 17.46 3.32
N ASN A 695 -19.17 16.48 3.53
CA ASN A 695 -20.44 16.65 4.25
C ASN A 695 -20.27 16.45 5.77
N GLY A 696 -19.20 15.79 6.18
CA GLY A 696 -18.71 15.70 7.56
C GLY A 696 -17.18 15.74 7.57
N ASN A 697 -16.59 15.79 8.76
CA ASN A 697 -15.15 15.97 8.92
C ASN A 697 -14.35 14.74 8.49
N LEU A 698 -13.16 14.98 7.92
CA LEU A 698 -12.14 13.94 7.67
C LEU A 698 -10.94 14.18 8.58
N THR A 699 -10.77 13.35 9.61
CA THR A 699 -9.66 13.48 10.57
C THR A 699 -8.44 12.70 10.10
N THR A 700 -7.28 13.37 9.93
CA THR A 700 -6.09 12.72 9.37
C THR A 700 -5.34 11.84 10.36
N ASN A 701 -5.57 11.97 11.68
CA ASN A 701 -4.90 11.20 12.73
C ASN A 701 -3.36 11.17 12.63
N GLY A 702 -2.74 12.23 12.08
CA GLY A 702 -1.29 12.28 11.82
C GLY A 702 -0.81 11.37 10.68
N ARG A 703 -1.73 10.77 9.90
CA ARG A 703 -1.42 10.10 8.64
C ARG A 703 -1.30 11.13 7.52
N ALA A 704 -0.43 10.86 6.54
CA ALA A 704 -0.33 11.70 5.35
C ALA A 704 -1.65 11.67 4.56
N PHE A 705 -2.14 12.86 4.21
CA PHE A 705 -3.30 13.05 3.35
C PHE A 705 -2.96 14.02 2.23
N THR A 706 -3.01 13.56 0.97
CA THR A 706 -2.54 14.35 -0.18
C THR A 706 -3.65 14.62 -1.19
N LEU A 707 -3.86 15.89 -1.53
CA LEU A 707 -4.60 16.31 -2.71
C LEU A 707 -3.61 16.32 -3.88
N LEU A 708 -3.75 15.36 -4.79
CA LEU A 708 -2.78 15.13 -5.86
C LEU A 708 -2.90 16.16 -6.98
N SER A 709 -1.79 16.41 -7.66
CA SER A 709 -1.74 17.21 -8.88
C SER A 709 -0.63 16.68 -9.78
N ASP A 710 -1.00 16.28 -11.00
CA ASP A 710 -0.09 15.81 -12.05
C ASP A 710 -0.67 16.09 -13.44
N ALA A 711 -0.05 15.57 -14.50
CA ALA A 711 -0.49 15.75 -15.87
C ALA A 711 -1.92 15.22 -16.18
N THR A 712 -2.52 14.42 -15.28
CA THR A 712 -3.89 13.91 -15.43
C THR A 712 -4.95 14.81 -14.78
N GLY A 713 -4.54 15.78 -13.94
CA GLY A 713 -5.45 16.70 -13.27
C GLY A 713 -4.93 17.25 -11.95
N THR A 714 -5.67 18.19 -11.36
CA THR A 714 -5.41 18.75 -10.03
C THR A 714 -6.64 18.56 -9.14
N SER A 715 -6.44 17.97 -7.96
CA SER A 715 -7.54 17.73 -7.02
C SER A 715 -8.12 19.03 -6.45
N MET A 716 -9.41 19.00 -6.14
CA MET A 716 -10.13 20.11 -5.51
C MET A 716 -11.09 19.62 -4.41
N VAL A 717 -11.32 20.49 -3.44
CA VAL A 717 -12.17 20.23 -2.26
C VAL A 717 -13.47 21.02 -2.34
N VAL A 718 -14.57 20.38 -1.95
CA VAL A 718 -15.88 21.00 -1.74
C VAL A 718 -16.27 20.82 -0.28
N ASN A 719 -16.29 21.91 0.47
CA ASN A 719 -16.73 21.94 1.87
C ASN A 719 -18.23 22.24 1.90
N ALA A 720 -19.06 21.22 2.11
CA ALA A 720 -20.49 21.39 2.31
C ALA A 720 -20.78 21.72 3.79
N ASN A 721 -20.51 20.78 4.68
CA ASN A 721 -20.68 20.94 6.15
C ASN A 721 -19.47 20.43 6.96
N GLY A 722 -18.44 19.87 6.30
CA GLY A 722 -17.26 19.31 6.97
C GLY A 722 -15.92 19.92 6.50
N THR A 723 -14.87 19.66 7.27
CA THR A 723 -13.48 20.05 6.97
C THR A 723 -12.51 18.87 7.10
N VAL A 724 -11.32 19.00 6.54
CA VAL A 724 -10.19 18.14 6.94
C VAL A 724 -9.68 18.63 8.30
N VAL A 725 -9.51 17.71 9.26
CA VAL A 725 -9.02 18.00 10.60
C VAL A 725 -7.61 17.40 10.74
N GLY A 726 -6.62 18.29 10.81
CA GLY A 726 -5.19 17.96 10.74
C GLY A 726 -4.55 18.47 9.44
N ASN A 727 -3.24 18.28 9.32
CA ASN A 727 -2.50 18.72 8.13
C ASN A 727 -2.79 17.83 6.92
N ALA A 728 -2.83 18.46 5.76
CA ALA A 728 -2.90 17.85 4.44
C ALA A 728 -1.86 18.48 3.51
N THR A 729 -1.37 17.70 2.55
CA THR A 729 -0.50 18.14 1.47
C THR A 729 -1.35 18.52 0.25
N VAL A 730 -1.15 19.71 -0.31
CA VAL A 730 -1.83 20.16 -1.54
C VAL A 730 -0.79 20.35 -2.63
N GLN A 731 -0.82 19.50 -3.64
CA GLN A 731 0.14 19.53 -4.75
C GLN A 731 -0.31 20.48 -5.87
N ARG A 732 0.65 21.01 -6.61
CA ARG A 732 0.47 21.78 -7.84
C ARG A 732 1.51 21.41 -8.89
N TYR A 733 1.07 20.57 -9.80
CA TYR A 733 1.67 20.40 -11.11
C TYR A 733 1.32 21.61 -11.99
N ILE A 734 2.27 22.00 -12.83
CA ILE A 734 2.08 22.99 -13.89
C ILE A 734 2.50 22.32 -15.20
N ASP A 735 1.74 22.55 -16.26
CA ASP A 735 2.04 22.02 -17.59
C ASP A 735 3.38 22.62 -18.12
N PRO A 736 4.41 21.79 -18.37
CA PRO A 736 5.71 22.24 -18.86
C PRO A 736 5.73 22.57 -20.36
N THR A 737 4.66 22.29 -21.13
CA THR A 737 4.66 22.46 -22.60
C THR A 737 4.93 23.90 -23.04
N ALA A 738 4.43 24.89 -22.30
CA ALA A 738 4.66 26.31 -22.59
C ALA A 738 6.06 26.79 -22.18
N ASN A 739 6.61 26.24 -21.09
CA ASN A 739 7.99 26.45 -20.63
C ASN A 739 8.39 25.36 -19.63
N ALA A 740 9.25 24.41 -20.02
CA ALA A 740 9.76 23.39 -19.10
C ALA A 740 10.85 23.93 -18.15
N ASN A 741 11.55 24.98 -18.56
CA ASN A 741 12.68 25.56 -17.82
C ASN A 741 12.20 26.55 -16.74
N ASN A 742 13.16 27.14 -16.03
CA ASN A 742 12.96 28.30 -15.17
C ASN A 742 12.04 29.33 -15.85
N GLY A 743 11.20 29.98 -15.05
CA GLY A 743 10.36 31.09 -15.45
C GLY A 743 9.39 31.45 -14.35
N TYR A 744 8.94 32.71 -14.33
CA TYR A 744 8.03 33.22 -13.31
C TYR A 744 6.66 32.56 -13.37
N ARG A 745 6.21 32.03 -12.23
CA ARG A 745 4.90 31.41 -12.00
C ARG A 745 4.29 32.03 -10.75
N HIS A 746 3.03 32.42 -10.80
CA HIS A 746 2.37 33.05 -9.65
C HIS A 746 1.62 31.99 -8.84
N TYR A 747 2.09 31.76 -7.61
CA TYR A 747 1.53 30.81 -6.65
C TYR A 747 0.74 31.53 -5.56
N ALA A 748 -0.11 30.79 -4.85
CA ALA A 748 -0.88 31.22 -3.69
C ALA A 748 -1.01 30.05 -2.70
N SER A 749 -1.10 30.31 -1.38
CA SER A 749 -1.26 29.22 -0.41
C SER A 749 -2.73 28.75 -0.31
N PRO A 750 -3.01 27.45 -0.48
CA PRO A 750 -4.31 26.81 -0.26
C PRO A 750 -4.48 26.30 1.18
N VAL A 751 -3.44 26.46 2.01
CA VAL A 751 -3.41 26.05 3.42
C VAL A 751 -3.03 27.22 4.32
N ALA A 752 -3.36 27.10 5.60
CA ALA A 752 -2.92 28.02 6.64
C ALA A 752 -1.47 27.70 7.04
N ALA A 753 -0.72 28.75 7.40
CA ALA A 753 0.65 28.69 7.93
C ALA A 753 1.74 28.08 7.03
N ALA A 754 1.50 27.90 5.73
CA ALA A 754 2.58 27.66 4.77
C ALA A 754 3.57 28.84 4.76
N THR A 755 4.82 28.54 4.48
CA THR A 755 5.97 29.46 4.49
C THR A 755 6.65 29.50 3.13
N VAL A 756 7.52 30.49 2.90
CA VAL A 756 8.31 30.58 1.66
C VAL A 756 9.19 29.33 1.46
N ALA A 757 9.61 28.65 2.54
CA ALA A 757 10.34 27.38 2.47
C ALA A 757 9.56 26.26 1.77
N ASP A 758 8.23 26.25 1.88
CA ASP A 758 7.35 25.22 1.28
C ASP A 758 7.21 25.39 -0.25
N LEU A 759 7.86 26.39 -0.85
CA LEU A 759 8.05 26.48 -2.31
C LEU A 759 9.20 25.61 -2.82
N ALA A 760 9.98 24.98 -1.93
CA ALA A 760 11.06 24.08 -2.31
C ALA A 760 10.54 22.77 -2.91
N THR A 761 11.29 22.21 -3.85
CA THR A 761 11.04 20.89 -4.46
C THR A 761 12.35 20.10 -4.51
N SER A 762 12.34 18.89 -5.10
CA SER A 762 13.56 18.09 -5.23
C SER A 762 14.67 18.77 -6.04
N ASN A 763 14.34 19.63 -7.01
CA ASN A 763 15.33 20.32 -7.86
C ASN A 763 15.30 21.85 -7.75
N PHE A 764 14.48 22.43 -6.86
CA PHE A 764 14.39 23.88 -6.67
C PHE A 764 14.44 24.26 -5.18
N SER A 765 15.25 25.26 -4.86
CA SER A 765 15.29 25.89 -3.55
C SER A 765 14.95 27.39 -3.67
N PRO A 766 13.99 27.91 -2.89
CA PRO A 766 13.68 29.33 -2.88
C PRO A 766 14.86 30.17 -2.37
N VAL A 767 15.13 31.27 -3.07
CA VAL A 767 16.17 32.25 -2.73
C VAL A 767 15.45 33.57 -2.41
N VAL A 768 15.70 34.08 -1.21
CA VAL A 768 15.18 35.37 -0.73
C VAL A 768 16.34 36.30 -0.39
N THR A 769 16.26 37.55 -0.83
CA THR A 769 17.35 38.52 -0.70
C THR A 769 16.79 39.88 -0.30
N PRO A 770 16.63 40.17 1.00
CA PRO A 770 15.88 41.35 1.47
C PRO A 770 16.49 42.69 1.04
N ALA A 771 17.80 42.70 0.77
CA ALA A 771 18.53 43.84 0.21
C ALA A 771 17.99 44.31 -1.15
N TYR A 772 17.32 43.42 -1.91
CA TYR A 772 16.63 43.74 -3.17
C TYR A 772 15.59 44.86 -3.00
N ASN A 773 14.95 44.92 -1.82
CA ASN A 773 13.81 45.82 -1.59
C ASN A 773 14.25 47.29 -1.44
N GLN A 774 15.46 47.51 -0.94
CA GLN A 774 16.01 48.84 -0.62
C GLN A 774 17.08 49.31 -1.63
N ALA A 775 17.46 48.48 -2.60
CA ALA A 775 18.50 48.81 -3.57
C ALA A 775 18.02 49.79 -4.64
N ALA A 776 18.84 50.81 -4.95
CA ALA A 776 18.55 51.75 -6.04
C ALA A 776 18.50 51.07 -7.43
N ASN A 777 19.29 50.01 -7.62
CA ASN A 777 19.20 49.09 -8.74
C ASN A 777 19.01 47.64 -8.22
N PRO A 778 17.76 47.16 -8.08
CA PRO A 778 17.48 45.81 -7.60
C PRO A 778 18.09 44.69 -8.47
N TYR A 779 18.34 44.94 -9.76
CA TYR A 779 18.91 43.96 -10.71
C TYR A 779 20.40 43.68 -10.50
N ALA A 780 21.10 44.53 -9.74
CA ALA A 780 22.49 44.31 -9.37
C ALA A 780 22.65 43.51 -8.06
N VAL A 781 21.55 43.21 -7.35
CA VAL A 781 21.59 42.52 -6.05
C VAL A 781 21.79 41.02 -6.25
N MET A 782 22.80 40.46 -5.57
CA MET A 782 23.15 39.04 -5.62
C MET A 782 23.24 38.43 -4.21
N PRO A 783 22.82 37.16 -4.01
CA PRO A 783 22.17 36.29 -4.99
C PRO A 783 20.81 36.87 -5.39
N PHE A 784 20.47 36.77 -6.69
CA PHE A 784 19.22 37.33 -7.18
C PHE A 784 18.05 36.50 -6.62
N PRO A 785 16.95 37.11 -6.13
CA PRO A 785 15.85 36.34 -5.56
C PRO A 785 15.18 35.45 -6.60
N THR A 786 14.65 34.30 -6.16
CA THR A 786 13.75 33.47 -6.97
C THR A 786 12.30 33.55 -6.52
N VAL A 787 12.01 34.16 -5.37
CA VAL A 787 10.65 34.40 -4.83
C VAL A 787 10.41 35.89 -4.63
N PHE A 788 9.25 36.36 -5.09
CA PHE A 788 8.83 37.75 -5.01
C PHE A 788 7.35 37.90 -4.58
N GLY A 789 7.07 38.79 -3.63
CA GLY A 789 5.76 39.44 -3.49
C GLY A 789 5.64 40.67 -4.41
N TYR A 790 4.49 41.35 -4.37
CA TYR A 790 4.30 42.60 -5.10
C TYR A 790 3.69 43.69 -4.20
N ASN A 791 4.35 44.84 -4.16
CA ASN A 791 4.04 45.97 -3.29
C ASN A 791 3.99 47.27 -4.09
N SER A 792 2.78 47.69 -4.44
CA SER A 792 2.54 48.89 -5.24
C SER A 792 2.90 50.21 -4.53
N ALA A 793 3.22 50.21 -3.24
CA ALA A 793 3.72 51.39 -2.54
C ALA A 793 5.18 51.72 -2.92
N ARG A 794 5.93 50.78 -3.49
CA ARG A 794 7.31 50.99 -4.00
C ARG A 794 7.37 51.80 -5.31
N LEU A 795 6.22 52.10 -5.90
CA LEU A 795 6.07 52.85 -7.15
C LEU A 795 6.17 54.36 -6.92
N THR A 796 7.32 54.83 -6.43
CA THR A 796 7.53 56.24 -6.04
C THR A 796 8.14 57.09 -7.17
N SER A 797 8.96 56.50 -8.05
CA SER A 797 9.49 57.15 -9.27
C SER A 797 10.01 56.12 -10.28
N THR A 798 9.91 56.40 -11.59
CA THR A 798 10.53 55.58 -12.64
C THR A 798 12.04 55.79 -12.72
N SER A 799 12.83 54.72 -12.63
CA SER A 799 14.23 54.74 -13.07
C SER A 799 14.32 54.59 -14.59
N ALA A 800 15.39 55.11 -15.19
CA ALA A 800 15.66 54.98 -16.63
C ALA A 800 15.97 53.53 -17.09
N LEU A 801 16.06 52.57 -16.16
CA LEU A 801 16.51 51.20 -16.44
C LEU A 801 15.38 50.16 -16.56
N THR A 802 14.15 50.44 -16.11
CA THR A 802 13.03 49.46 -16.11
C THR A 802 11.65 50.12 -16.20
N SER A 803 10.61 49.30 -16.42
CA SER A 803 9.23 49.80 -16.41
C SER A 803 8.79 50.21 -15.00
N ALA A 804 7.78 51.07 -14.89
CA ALA A 804 7.26 51.49 -13.59
C ALA A 804 6.76 50.27 -12.78
N PHE A 805 5.99 49.39 -13.42
CA PHE A 805 5.44 48.17 -12.81
C PHE A 805 6.52 47.30 -12.13
N ASP A 806 7.69 47.14 -12.76
CA ASP A 806 8.73 46.23 -12.25
C ASP A 806 9.30 46.65 -10.88
N TYR A 807 9.20 47.94 -10.50
CA TYR A 807 9.62 48.41 -9.18
C TYR A 807 8.71 47.91 -8.03
N GLY A 808 7.53 47.38 -8.34
CA GLY A 808 6.64 46.80 -7.34
C GLY A 808 7.06 45.42 -6.83
N TRP A 809 7.89 44.67 -7.56
CA TRP A 809 8.37 43.35 -7.10
C TRP A 809 9.24 43.48 -5.84
N GLU A 810 8.99 42.68 -4.81
CA GLU A 810 9.78 42.66 -3.57
C GLU A 810 10.13 41.24 -3.14
N SER A 811 11.33 41.02 -2.63
CA SER A 811 11.73 39.72 -2.08
C SER A 811 11.25 39.57 -0.63
N PRO A 812 10.78 38.38 -0.20
CA PRO A 812 10.52 38.09 1.21
C PRO A 812 11.75 38.33 2.10
N THR A 813 11.52 38.47 3.41
CA THR A 813 12.59 38.73 4.38
C THR A 813 13.33 37.46 4.82
N ALA A 814 12.61 36.33 4.91
CA ALA A 814 13.17 35.03 5.26
C ALA A 814 12.37 33.88 4.64
N LEU A 815 12.96 32.68 4.61
CA LEU A 815 12.25 31.46 4.18
C LEU A 815 11.14 31.05 5.15
N THR A 816 11.19 31.52 6.40
CA THR A 816 10.16 31.33 7.42
C THR A 816 8.95 32.27 7.27
N ASP A 817 8.98 33.20 6.31
CA ASP A 817 7.87 34.15 6.12
C ASP A 817 6.62 33.42 5.65
N VAL A 818 5.48 33.73 6.25
CA VAL A 818 4.20 33.05 5.99
C VAL A 818 3.61 33.51 4.65
N LEU A 819 3.31 32.55 3.78
CA LEU A 819 2.54 32.75 2.56
C LEU A 819 1.09 33.03 2.94
N THR A 820 0.74 34.31 3.00
CA THR A 820 -0.54 34.76 3.54
C THR A 820 -1.69 34.37 2.60
N PRO A 821 -2.71 33.63 3.06
CA PRO A 821 -3.87 33.29 2.24
C PRO A 821 -4.52 34.52 1.59
N GLY A 822 -4.75 34.44 0.28
CA GLY A 822 -5.33 35.52 -0.52
C GLY A 822 -4.30 36.45 -1.16
N LEU A 823 -3.01 36.35 -0.80
CA LEU A 823 -1.90 36.96 -1.54
C LEU A 823 -1.31 35.98 -2.55
N GLY A 824 -0.75 36.53 -3.63
CA GLY A 824 0.03 35.78 -4.61
C GLY A 824 1.53 36.09 -4.48
N TYR A 825 2.35 35.15 -4.94
CA TYR A 825 3.81 35.21 -4.91
C TYR A 825 4.35 34.73 -6.26
N SER A 826 5.24 35.49 -6.89
CA SER A 826 5.90 35.12 -8.14
C SER A 826 7.18 34.33 -7.85
N VAL A 827 7.31 33.15 -8.46
CA VAL A 827 8.39 32.20 -8.22
C VAL A 827 9.06 31.82 -9.53
N ASN A 828 10.37 31.96 -9.63
CA ASN A 828 11.16 31.58 -10.80
C ASN A 828 11.68 30.14 -10.64
N ILE A 829 10.85 29.18 -11.04
CA ILE A 829 11.02 27.73 -10.84
C ILE A 829 10.89 27.00 -12.19
N PRO A 830 11.50 25.80 -12.41
CA PRO A 830 11.24 25.01 -13.61
C PRO A 830 9.77 24.58 -13.75
N GLY A 831 9.31 24.36 -14.97
CA GLY A 831 7.97 23.84 -15.26
C GLY A 831 7.80 22.35 -14.99
N THR A 832 8.90 21.63 -14.80
CA THR A 832 8.91 20.20 -14.46
C THR A 832 8.63 19.92 -12.98
N GLU A 833 8.73 20.94 -12.13
CA GLU A 833 8.57 20.77 -10.69
C GLU A 833 7.10 20.77 -10.28
N THR A 834 6.77 19.93 -9.29
CA THR A 834 5.46 19.92 -8.61
C THR A 834 5.66 20.50 -7.22
N VAL A 835 5.09 21.67 -6.96
CA VAL A 835 5.16 22.33 -5.64
C VAL A 835 4.08 21.73 -4.74
N ASP A 836 4.37 21.52 -3.46
CA ASP A 836 3.35 21.09 -2.49
C ASP A 836 3.37 21.89 -1.18
N PHE A 837 2.17 22.29 -0.72
CA PHE A 837 2.02 22.98 0.56
C PHE A 837 1.43 22.03 1.60
N VAL A 838 2.05 21.95 2.77
CA VAL A 838 1.60 21.10 3.88
C VAL A 838 1.03 21.96 5.00
N GLY A 839 -0.25 21.81 5.32
CA GLY A 839 -0.89 22.58 6.38
C GLY A 839 -2.37 22.26 6.56
N THR A 840 -3.07 23.05 7.38
CA THR A 840 -4.52 22.95 7.51
C THR A 840 -5.18 23.60 6.30
N LEU A 841 -6.09 22.89 5.62
CA LEU A 841 -6.77 23.38 4.42
C LEU A 841 -7.55 24.67 4.71
N ASN A 842 -7.35 25.71 3.89
CA ASN A 842 -8.10 26.96 4.00
C ASN A 842 -9.58 26.74 3.64
N ASN A 843 -10.47 27.29 4.46
CA ASN A 843 -11.92 27.17 4.33
C ASN A 843 -12.62 28.36 5.00
N GLY A 844 -13.83 28.71 4.54
CA GLY A 844 -14.55 29.89 5.04
C GLY A 844 -14.06 31.20 4.40
N SER A 845 -14.58 32.34 4.84
CA SER A 845 -14.30 33.64 4.20
C SER A 845 -12.89 34.15 4.46
N ILE A 846 -12.22 34.63 3.42
CA ILE A 846 -10.87 35.21 3.46
C ILE A 846 -10.91 36.55 2.74
N SER A 847 -10.68 37.64 3.45
CA SER A 847 -10.80 39.00 2.90
C SER A 847 -9.43 39.70 2.84
N ARG A 848 -9.20 40.47 1.77
CA ARG A 848 -8.07 41.39 1.61
C ARG A 848 -8.61 42.80 1.45
N THR A 849 -8.29 43.69 2.39
CA THR A 849 -8.76 45.09 2.42
C THR A 849 -7.58 46.05 2.29
N ASN A 850 -7.87 47.36 2.19
CA ASN A 850 -6.87 48.42 2.11
C ASN A 850 -5.92 48.29 0.90
N LEU A 851 -6.43 47.75 -0.22
CA LEU A 851 -5.66 47.59 -1.46
C LEU A 851 -5.49 48.97 -2.13
N GLY A 852 -4.44 49.69 -1.76
CA GLY A 852 -4.23 51.08 -2.17
C GLY A 852 -3.68 51.27 -3.59
N ARG A 853 -3.86 52.47 -4.15
CA ARG A 853 -3.24 52.91 -5.41
C ARG A 853 -2.46 54.20 -5.20
N GLY A 854 -1.17 54.18 -5.51
CA GLY A 854 -0.32 55.38 -5.55
C GLY A 854 -0.67 56.32 -6.71
N PRO A 855 -0.03 57.51 -6.77
CA PRO A 855 -0.36 58.54 -7.76
C PRO A 855 0.14 58.25 -9.19
N GLN A 856 1.04 57.27 -9.36
CA GLN A 856 1.63 56.97 -10.67
C GLN A 856 0.63 56.31 -11.63
N ALA A 857 0.83 56.55 -12.94
CA ALA A 857 -0.04 56.05 -13.99
C ALA A 857 -0.19 54.52 -13.98
N ASP A 858 0.86 53.79 -13.59
CA ASP A 858 0.89 52.32 -13.48
C ASP A 858 0.70 51.79 -12.04
N ALA A 859 0.32 52.64 -11.07
CA ALA A 859 0.11 52.18 -9.70
C ALA A 859 -1.26 51.49 -9.48
N GLY A 860 -1.38 50.79 -8.36
CA GLY A 860 -2.62 50.13 -7.91
C GLY A 860 -2.73 48.64 -8.22
N TRP A 861 -1.75 48.03 -8.88
CA TRP A 861 -1.67 46.58 -9.06
C TRP A 861 -1.50 45.85 -7.73
N GLN A 862 -2.23 44.75 -7.55
CA GLN A 862 -2.19 43.89 -6.38
C GLN A 862 -1.99 42.44 -6.84
N LEU A 863 -0.92 41.79 -6.38
CA LEU A 863 -0.74 40.36 -6.61
C LEU A 863 -1.51 39.58 -5.53
N LEU A 864 -2.69 39.13 -5.90
CA LEU A 864 -3.55 38.31 -5.06
C LEU A 864 -3.44 36.84 -5.50
N GLY A 865 -4.12 35.96 -4.78
CA GLY A 865 -4.05 34.54 -5.06
C GLY A 865 -5.27 33.78 -4.56
N ASN A 866 -5.61 32.70 -5.26
CA ASN A 866 -6.67 31.79 -4.83
C ASN A 866 -6.27 31.14 -3.48
N PRO A 867 -6.98 31.44 -2.38
CA PRO A 867 -6.60 30.95 -1.06
C PRO A 867 -7.07 29.52 -0.79
N TYR A 868 -7.83 28.87 -1.68
CA TYR A 868 -8.47 27.59 -1.42
C TYR A 868 -7.81 26.42 -2.16
N PRO A 869 -7.92 25.19 -1.61
CA PRO A 869 -7.61 23.95 -2.33
C PRO A 869 -8.75 23.59 -3.29
N SER A 870 -9.15 24.54 -4.14
CA SER A 870 -10.31 24.44 -5.03
C SER A 870 -10.18 25.44 -6.18
N VAL A 871 -10.79 25.14 -7.33
CA VAL A 871 -11.02 26.16 -8.36
C VAL A 871 -12.00 27.22 -7.82
N LEU A 872 -11.69 28.49 -8.07
CA LEU A 872 -12.54 29.66 -7.84
C LEU A 872 -13.18 30.13 -9.16
N ASP A 873 -14.42 30.58 -9.10
CA ASP A 873 -15.07 31.39 -10.13
C ASP A 873 -14.96 32.87 -9.76
N TRP A 874 -14.19 33.64 -10.54
CA TRP A 874 -14.01 35.08 -10.37
C TRP A 874 -15.33 35.86 -10.43
N ASN A 875 -16.32 35.40 -11.19
CA ASN A 875 -17.63 36.07 -11.27
C ASN A 875 -18.44 35.97 -9.97
N ALA A 876 -18.09 35.04 -9.08
CA ALA A 876 -18.69 34.86 -7.77
C ALA A 876 -17.83 35.45 -6.63
N VAL A 877 -16.65 36.00 -6.92
CA VAL A 877 -15.81 36.71 -5.94
C VAL A 877 -16.34 38.13 -5.76
N THR A 878 -16.56 38.55 -4.51
CA THR A 878 -17.01 39.93 -4.23
C THR A 878 -15.81 40.87 -4.18
N THR A 879 -15.84 41.94 -4.99
CA THR A 879 -14.83 42.99 -5.02
C THR A 879 -15.46 44.36 -4.75
N THR A 880 -14.64 45.34 -4.34
CA THR A 880 -15.06 46.74 -4.16
C THR A 880 -13.86 47.65 -4.39
N GLY A 881 -14.01 48.75 -5.14
CA GLY A 881 -12.91 49.68 -5.43
C GLY A 881 -11.79 49.11 -6.31
N LEU A 882 -12.06 48.02 -7.04
CA LEU A 882 -11.15 47.35 -7.95
C LEU A 882 -11.74 47.31 -9.35
N ASP A 883 -10.87 47.35 -10.36
CA ASP A 883 -11.21 47.08 -11.75
C ASP A 883 -11.63 45.59 -11.85
N ALA A 884 -12.65 45.30 -12.66
CA ALA A 884 -13.23 43.96 -12.74
C ALA A 884 -12.30 42.93 -13.40
N ALA A 885 -11.30 43.41 -14.16
CA ALA A 885 -10.33 42.60 -14.87
C ALA A 885 -9.39 41.81 -13.95
N VAL A 886 -9.21 40.52 -14.25
CA VAL A 886 -8.25 39.63 -13.58
C VAL A 886 -7.18 39.12 -14.56
N TYR A 887 -5.93 39.05 -14.08
CA TYR A 887 -4.74 38.84 -14.90
C TYR A 887 -3.91 37.67 -14.38
N VAL A 888 -3.71 36.64 -15.19
CA VAL A 888 -2.88 35.45 -14.85
C VAL A 888 -1.66 35.40 -15.77
N PHE A 889 -0.46 35.35 -15.20
CA PHE A 889 0.78 35.28 -15.97
C PHE A 889 1.01 33.88 -16.57
N ARG A 890 1.38 33.83 -17.84
CA ARG A 890 1.83 32.62 -18.55
C ARG A 890 3.31 32.72 -18.87
N SER A 891 4.12 31.87 -18.23
CA SER A 891 5.54 31.76 -18.56
C SER A 891 5.76 31.09 -19.92
N THR A 892 6.61 31.70 -20.75
CA THR A 892 7.09 31.14 -22.02
C THR A 892 8.63 31.13 -22.09
N GLY A 893 9.29 31.36 -20.95
CA GLY A 893 10.74 31.37 -20.79
C GLY A 893 11.19 31.93 -19.43
N PRO A 894 12.51 31.96 -19.15
CA PRO A 894 13.06 32.38 -17.85
C PRO A 894 12.75 33.83 -17.48
N TYR A 895 12.62 34.70 -18.48
CA TYR A 895 12.27 36.12 -18.33
C TYR A 895 11.20 36.56 -19.34
N ALA A 896 10.42 35.60 -19.86
CA ALA A 896 9.45 35.81 -20.93
C ALA A 896 8.08 35.20 -20.61
N GLY A 897 7.01 35.88 -21.02
CA GLY A 897 5.64 35.41 -20.85
C GLY A 897 4.61 36.47 -21.25
N THR A 898 3.33 36.14 -21.13
CA THR A 898 2.22 37.08 -21.39
C THR A 898 1.14 36.97 -20.31
N TYR A 899 0.34 38.01 -20.11
CA TYR A 899 -0.80 37.95 -19.20
C TYR A 899 -2.08 37.51 -19.93
N SER A 900 -2.64 36.39 -19.50
CA SER A 900 -4.04 36.03 -19.72
C SER A 900 -4.92 37.01 -18.97
N THR A 901 -5.86 37.66 -19.66
CA THR A 901 -6.76 38.64 -19.04
C THR A 901 -8.21 38.21 -19.22
N TYR A 902 -9.02 38.37 -18.18
CA TYR A 902 -10.46 38.11 -18.20
C TYR A 902 -11.24 39.27 -17.59
N VAL A 903 -12.32 39.69 -18.25
CA VAL A 903 -13.29 40.65 -17.71
C VAL A 903 -14.63 39.92 -17.51
N PRO A 904 -15.26 40.01 -16.31
CA PRO A 904 -16.61 39.51 -16.06
C PRO A 904 -17.59 39.94 -17.14
N ASN A 905 -18.38 38.99 -17.67
CA ASN A 905 -19.32 39.19 -18.78
C ASN A 905 -18.74 39.69 -20.13
N GLY A 906 -17.52 40.23 -20.15
CA GLY A 906 -16.78 40.64 -21.34
C GLY A 906 -15.92 39.53 -21.98
N PRO A 907 -15.08 39.90 -22.96
CA PRO A 907 -14.14 39.00 -23.61
C PRO A 907 -12.93 38.70 -22.70
N SER A 908 -12.14 37.71 -23.12
CA SER A 908 -10.82 37.40 -22.57
C SER A 908 -9.74 37.62 -23.64
N ILE A 909 -8.49 37.81 -23.24
CA ILE A 909 -7.30 37.77 -24.14
C ILE A 909 -6.24 36.81 -23.62
N ASN A 910 -5.35 36.37 -24.52
CA ASN A 910 -4.29 35.40 -24.23
C ASN A 910 -4.88 34.20 -23.47
N GLY A 911 -6.06 33.75 -23.90
CA GLY A 911 -6.85 32.64 -23.35
C GLY A 911 -7.36 32.75 -21.91
N GLY A 912 -7.46 33.94 -21.29
CA GLY A 912 -7.98 34.10 -19.92
C GLY A 912 -9.41 33.57 -19.68
N THR A 913 -9.75 33.28 -18.42
CA THR A 913 -11.09 32.80 -18.02
C THR A 913 -11.47 33.32 -16.63
N ASN A 914 -12.73 33.14 -16.21
CA ASN A 914 -13.18 33.34 -14.84
C ASN A 914 -12.65 32.28 -13.86
N GLN A 915 -12.13 31.14 -14.34
CA GLN A 915 -11.74 30.03 -13.48
C GLN A 915 -10.29 30.18 -13.02
N LEU A 916 -10.11 30.48 -11.74
CA LEU A 916 -8.82 30.58 -11.08
C LEU A 916 -8.53 29.25 -10.37
N ALA A 917 -7.60 28.46 -10.89
CA ALA A 917 -7.24 27.16 -10.34
C ALA A 917 -6.70 27.26 -8.90
N ALA A 918 -6.67 26.15 -8.17
CA ALA A 918 -6.05 26.06 -6.85
C ALA A 918 -4.57 26.53 -6.92
N MET A 919 -4.09 27.19 -5.87
CA MET A 919 -2.73 27.78 -5.80
C MET A 919 -2.42 28.82 -6.89
N GLN A 920 -3.40 29.31 -7.67
CA GLN A 920 -3.15 30.31 -8.72
C GLN A 920 -3.02 31.72 -8.15
N GLY A 921 -1.86 32.35 -8.31
CA GLY A 921 -1.67 33.79 -8.14
C GLY A 921 -2.11 34.57 -9.38
N PHE A 922 -2.63 35.78 -9.18
CA PHE A 922 -3.19 36.65 -10.22
C PHE A 922 -3.10 38.12 -9.82
N PHE A 923 -3.01 39.02 -10.81
CA PHE A 923 -3.13 40.45 -10.59
C PHE A 923 -4.58 40.93 -10.73
N VAL A 924 -4.91 41.92 -9.91
CA VAL A 924 -6.05 42.84 -10.07
C VAL A 924 -5.54 44.27 -9.87
N ARG A 925 -6.37 45.27 -10.17
CA ARG A 925 -6.00 46.67 -10.03
C ARG A 925 -7.02 47.46 -9.21
N THR A 926 -6.54 48.32 -8.32
CA THR A 926 -7.38 49.29 -7.59
C THR A 926 -7.76 50.46 -8.49
N THR A 927 -9.06 50.73 -8.63
CA THR A 927 -9.61 51.69 -9.59
C THR A 927 -9.17 53.13 -9.31
N SER A 928 -9.30 53.60 -8.06
CA SER A 928 -8.97 54.98 -7.68
C SER A 928 -7.84 55.07 -6.66
N ALA A 929 -7.00 56.10 -6.79
CA ALA A 929 -6.03 56.46 -5.75
C ALA A 929 -6.68 56.97 -4.45
N SER A 930 -7.92 57.48 -4.52
CA SER A 930 -8.65 58.01 -3.36
C SER A 930 -9.41 56.95 -2.55
N THR A 931 -9.65 55.78 -3.13
CA THR A 931 -10.56 54.77 -2.58
C THR A 931 -9.86 53.41 -2.58
N PRO A 932 -9.36 52.93 -1.44
CA PRO A 932 -8.73 51.62 -1.35
C PRO A 932 -9.69 50.50 -1.74
N GLY A 933 -9.18 49.51 -2.47
CA GLY A 933 -9.95 48.36 -2.88
C GLY A 933 -10.02 47.26 -1.82
N SER A 934 -10.90 46.29 -2.06
CA SER A 934 -10.98 45.05 -1.29
C SER A 934 -11.48 43.88 -2.13
N VAL A 935 -11.06 42.66 -1.77
CA VAL A 935 -11.58 41.38 -2.26
C VAL A 935 -12.06 40.55 -1.08
N ASN A 936 -13.20 39.88 -1.23
CA ASN A 936 -13.69 38.90 -0.28
C ASN A 936 -13.88 37.54 -0.96
N PHE A 937 -12.96 36.61 -0.69
CA PHE A 937 -13.10 35.21 -1.10
C PHE A 937 -14.05 34.51 -0.13
N THR A 938 -14.99 33.73 -0.66
CA THR A 938 -15.92 32.93 0.14
C THR A 938 -16.06 31.53 -0.45
N ASN A 939 -16.60 30.59 0.34
CA ASN A 939 -16.88 29.25 -0.17
C ASN A 939 -17.89 29.23 -1.34
N ALA A 940 -18.78 30.22 -1.43
CA ALA A 940 -19.75 30.33 -2.52
C ALA A 940 -19.09 30.66 -3.87
N ALA A 941 -17.86 31.17 -3.86
CA ALA A 941 -17.07 31.42 -5.08
C ALA A 941 -16.30 30.19 -5.56
N ARG A 942 -16.34 29.05 -4.85
CA ARG A 942 -15.66 27.81 -5.24
C ARG A 942 -16.56 26.97 -6.14
N LEU A 943 -15.98 26.34 -7.15
CA LEU A 943 -16.72 25.36 -7.96
C LEU A 943 -17.11 24.14 -7.11
N THR A 944 -18.33 23.63 -7.31
CA THR A 944 -18.86 22.43 -6.62
C THR A 944 -18.73 21.15 -7.46
N THR A 945 -18.48 21.29 -8.76
CA THR A 945 -18.23 20.19 -9.71
C THR A 945 -16.75 20.15 -10.05
N TYR A 946 -16.19 18.96 -10.24
CA TYR A 946 -14.78 18.79 -10.61
C TYR A 946 -14.45 19.53 -11.91
N ALA A 947 -13.42 20.37 -11.87
CA ALA A 947 -12.84 21.02 -13.02
C ALA A 947 -11.31 21.06 -12.87
N SER A 948 -10.59 20.71 -13.93
CA SER A 948 -9.14 20.87 -14.04
C SER A 948 -8.81 21.83 -15.20
N PRO A 949 -9.08 23.14 -15.04
CA PRO A 949 -9.17 24.06 -16.16
C PRO A 949 -7.82 24.39 -16.80
N THR A 950 -7.69 24.07 -18.08
CA THR A 950 -6.71 24.63 -19.01
C THR A 950 -7.40 25.48 -20.08
N PHE A 951 -7.82 26.68 -19.66
CA PHE A 951 -8.05 27.89 -20.47
C PHE A 951 -8.85 27.81 -21.79
N GLN A 952 -10.11 28.28 -21.78
CA GLN A 952 -10.65 29.34 -22.67
C GLN A 952 -12.14 29.63 -22.33
N ARG A 953 -12.63 30.84 -22.64
CA ARG A 953 -14.07 31.21 -22.56
C ARG A 953 -14.71 31.16 -23.96
N THR A 954 -15.95 30.67 -24.04
CA THR A 954 -16.77 30.73 -25.26
C THR A 954 -17.45 32.11 -25.46
N THR A 955 -17.53 32.49 -26.73
CA THR A 955 -18.20 33.66 -27.34
C THR A 955 -19.15 34.49 -26.46
N GLY A 956 -18.79 35.75 -26.24
CA GLY A 956 -19.72 36.79 -25.79
C GLY A 956 -20.64 37.27 -26.94
N PRO A 957 -21.81 37.86 -26.62
CA PRO A 957 -22.80 38.27 -27.64
C PRO A 957 -22.49 39.61 -28.33
N ALA A 958 -21.52 40.39 -27.83
CA ALA A 958 -21.18 41.69 -28.38
C ALA A 958 -20.39 41.58 -29.71
N PRO A 959 -20.48 42.58 -30.61
CA PRO A 959 -19.54 42.75 -31.71
C PRO A 959 -18.10 42.87 -31.19
N LEU A 960 -17.15 42.20 -31.84
CA LEU A 960 -15.76 42.08 -31.37
C LEU A 960 -14.76 41.93 -32.53
N VAL A 961 -13.61 42.58 -32.37
CA VAL A 961 -12.39 42.34 -33.13
C VAL A 961 -11.29 41.90 -32.16
N ARG A 962 -10.78 40.68 -32.33
CA ARG A 962 -9.56 40.20 -31.67
C ARG A 962 -8.38 40.30 -32.62
N LEU A 963 -7.35 41.02 -32.21
CA LEU A 963 -6.10 41.14 -32.92
C LEU A 963 -5.01 40.33 -32.20
N ALA A 964 -4.13 39.70 -32.98
CA ALA A 964 -2.95 39.01 -32.51
C ALA A 964 -1.70 39.48 -33.26
N LEU A 965 -0.60 39.68 -32.51
CA LEU A 965 0.71 40.06 -33.01
C LEU A 965 1.72 38.98 -32.64
N GLY A 966 2.39 38.39 -33.63
CA GLY A 966 3.43 37.39 -33.39
C GLY A 966 4.54 37.42 -34.44
N ALA A 967 5.73 36.97 -34.06
CA ALA A 967 6.81 36.68 -35.00
C ALA A 967 6.57 35.31 -35.68
N ALA A 968 7.45 34.93 -36.62
CA ALA A 968 7.39 33.61 -37.28
C ALA A 968 7.56 32.43 -36.29
N THR A 969 8.23 32.65 -35.16
CA THR A 969 8.39 31.70 -34.05
C THR A 969 8.27 32.42 -32.71
N GLY A 970 7.83 31.71 -31.67
CA GLY A 970 7.63 32.26 -30.32
C GLY A 970 6.20 32.71 -30.02
N PRO A 971 5.92 33.20 -28.80
CA PRO A 971 4.58 33.56 -28.36
C PRO A 971 4.06 34.82 -29.07
N ALA A 972 2.76 34.79 -29.39
CA ALA A 972 2.00 35.96 -29.82
C ALA A 972 1.35 36.65 -28.62
N ASP A 973 0.98 37.91 -28.80
CA ASP A 973 0.22 38.70 -27.83
C ASP A 973 -1.05 39.27 -28.47
N GLU A 974 -2.12 39.36 -27.69
CA GLU A 974 -3.46 39.74 -28.14
C GLU A 974 -3.93 41.10 -27.59
N ALA A 975 -4.78 41.76 -28.36
CA ALA A 975 -5.65 42.83 -27.90
C ALA A 975 -7.06 42.68 -28.49
N VAL A 976 -8.08 43.10 -27.74
CA VAL A 976 -9.48 43.04 -28.15
C VAL A 976 -10.11 44.43 -28.10
N VAL A 977 -10.86 44.75 -29.14
CA VAL A 977 -11.84 45.85 -29.15
C VAL A 977 -13.22 45.24 -29.29
N TYR A 978 -14.15 45.59 -28.40
CA TYR A 978 -15.51 45.06 -28.42
C TYR A 978 -16.55 46.13 -28.05
N PHE A 979 -17.82 45.83 -28.35
CA PHE A 979 -18.88 46.85 -28.34
C PHE A 979 -20.09 46.43 -27.49
N PRO A 980 -19.96 46.36 -26.16
CA PRO A 980 -21.12 46.25 -25.28
C PRO A 980 -21.87 47.58 -25.32
N GLY A 981 -23.20 47.55 -25.47
CA GLY A 981 -23.97 48.73 -25.89
C GLY A 981 -24.00 49.90 -24.89
N ASP A 982 -23.50 49.68 -23.68
CA ASP A 982 -23.48 50.56 -22.51
C ASP A 982 -22.10 51.17 -22.18
N ALA A 983 -21.01 50.73 -22.84
CA ALA A 983 -19.67 51.27 -22.59
C ALA A 983 -19.49 52.73 -23.06
N THR A 984 -18.51 53.41 -22.47
CA THR A 984 -18.13 54.79 -22.83
C THR A 984 -16.90 54.83 -23.74
N THR A 985 -16.50 56.03 -24.20
CA THR A 985 -15.22 56.22 -24.92
C THR A 985 -14.02 56.46 -23.98
N GLY A 986 -14.25 56.53 -22.67
CA GLY A 986 -13.23 56.56 -21.62
C GLY A 986 -13.06 55.18 -20.98
N PHE A 987 -12.08 55.04 -20.08
CA PHE A 987 -11.87 53.78 -19.36
C PHE A 987 -13.09 53.42 -18.48
N ASP A 988 -13.66 52.25 -18.71
CA ASP A 988 -14.73 51.65 -17.93
C ASP A 988 -14.17 50.53 -17.01
N PRO A 989 -14.13 50.73 -15.68
CA PRO A 989 -13.60 49.74 -14.73
C PRO A 989 -14.31 48.38 -14.73
N THR A 990 -15.49 48.26 -15.34
CA THR A 990 -16.29 47.04 -15.40
C THR A 990 -16.19 46.29 -16.74
N ALA A 991 -15.74 46.97 -17.80
CA ALA A 991 -15.72 46.45 -19.17
C ALA A 991 -14.31 46.45 -19.81
N ASP A 992 -13.42 47.36 -19.40
CA ASP A 992 -12.06 47.46 -19.90
C ASP A 992 -11.05 46.63 -19.11
N ALA A 993 -9.91 46.39 -19.74
CA ALA A 993 -8.71 45.91 -19.06
C ALA A 993 -7.47 46.67 -19.55
N TYR A 994 -6.75 47.32 -18.64
CA TYR A 994 -5.43 47.87 -18.90
C TYR A 994 -4.47 46.79 -19.44
N LYS A 995 -3.58 47.16 -20.36
CA LYS A 995 -2.51 46.28 -20.81
C LYS A 995 -1.43 46.21 -19.74
N LEU A 996 -1.25 45.04 -19.14
CA LEU A 996 -0.12 44.75 -18.28
C LEU A 996 1.05 44.27 -19.16
N PRO A 997 2.14 45.05 -19.33
CA PRO A 997 3.27 44.64 -20.17
C PRO A 997 4.01 43.46 -19.54
N ALA A 998 4.69 42.68 -20.40
CA ALA A 998 5.57 41.60 -20.00
C ALA A 998 6.89 41.66 -20.79
N SER A 999 7.99 41.23 -20.17
CA SER A 999 9.30 41.22 -20.80
C SER A 999 9.42 40.11 -21.85
N GLY A 1000 10.22 40.34 -22.89
CA GLY A 1000 10.63 39.31 -23.85
C GLY A 1000 9.62 38.89 -24.91
N THR A 1001 8.40 39.43 -24.93
CA THR A 1001 7.36 39.12 -25.93
C THR A 1001 6.98 40.36 -26.75
N PRO A 1002 6.37 40.21 -27.95
CA PRO A 1002 5.68 41.33 -28.58
C PRO A 1002 4.60 41.89 -27.66
N LEU A 1003 4.32 43.19 -27.78
CA LEU A 1003 3.22 43.87 -27.10
C LEU A 1003 2.25 44.44 -28.14
N LEU A 1004 0.98 44.09 -27.99
CA LEU A 1004 -0.15 44.65 -28.72
C LEU A 1004 -1.19 45.20 -27.74
N ALA A 1005 -1.59 46.45 -27.93
CA ALA A 1005 -2.64 47.11 -27.16
C ALA A 1005 -3.39 48.14 -28.02
N SER A 1006 -4.57 48.56 -27.58
CA SER A 1006 -5.18 49.81 -28.06
C SER A 1006 -4.79 50.98 -27.15
N GLU A 1007 -4.83 52.21 -27.68
CA GLU A 1007 -4.44 53.41 -26.95
C GLU A 1007 -5.67 54.27 -26.61
N LEU A 1008 -5.91 54.50 -25.32
CA LEU A 1008 -6.88 55.48 -24.83
C LEU A 1008 -6.27 56.89 -24.85
N ASN A 1009 -4.99 56.99 -24.49
CA ASN A 1009 -4.16 58.20 -24.52
C ASN A 1009 -2.67 57.77 -24.45
N ALA A 1010 -1.76 58.74 -24.33
CA ALA A 1010 -0.30 58.50 -24.35
C ALA A 1010 0.23 57.52 -23.27
N THR A 1011 -0.50 57.29 -22.18
CA THR A 1011 -0.13 56.35 -21.10
C THR A 1011 -1.18 55.26 -20.84
N GLY A 1012 -2.41 55.41 -21.34
CA GLY A 1012 -3.49 54.44 -21.16
C GLY A 1012 -3.51 53.37 -22.26
N LEU A 1013 -2.69 52.32 -22.12
CA LEU A 1013 -2.74 51.14 -22.99
C LEU A 1013 -3.79 50.14 -22.49
N LEU A 1014 -4.64 49.64 -23.39
CA LEU A 1014 -5.71 48.69 -23.08
C LEU A 1014 -5.53 47.36 -23.82
N ALA A 1015 -5.64 46.26 -23.08
CA ALA A 1015 -5.64 44.88 -23.55
C ALA A 1015 -7.04 44.47 -24.06
N ILE A 1016 -8.07 44.91 -23.34
CA ILE A 1016 -9.49 44.81 -23.71
C ILE A 1016 -10.04 46.23 -23.64
N ASN A 1017 -10.67 46.65 -24.74
CA ASN A 1017 -11.22 48.00 -24.93
C ASN A 1017 -12.69 47.87 -25.33
N ALA A 1018 -13.57 48.26 -24.41
CA ALA A 1018 -15.00 48.38 -24.57
C ALA A 1018 -15.33 49.76 -25.14
N LEU A 1019 -16.05 49.80 -26.26
CA LEU A 1019 -16.48 51.04 -26.89
C LEU A 1019 -18.01 51.08 -27.01
N PRO A 1020 -18.63 52.27 -27.11
CA PRO A 1020 -20.08 52.40 -27.30
C PRO A 1020 -20.55 51.66 -28.56
N ALA A 1021 -21.81 51.22 -28.56
CA ALA A 1021 -22.42 50.41 -29.62
C ALA A 1021 -21.98 50.80 -31.06
N LEU A 1022 -21.50 49.81 -31.82
CA LEU A 1022 -20.94 50.01 -33.16
C LEU A 1022 -22.03 50.41 -34.18
N GLY A 1023 -22.17 51.72 -34.41
CA GLY A 1023 -23.10 52.29 -35.39
C GLY A 1023 -22.53 52.34 -36.83
N THR A 1024 -23.10 53.20 -37.66
CA THR A 1024 -22.73 53.37 -39.09
C THR A 1024 -21.53 54.31 -39.31
N ALA A 1025 -21.05 55.00 -38.27
CA ALA A 1025 -19.88 55.87 -38.36
C ALA A 1025 -18.58 55.07 -38.44
N THR A 1026 -17.54 55.67 -39.01
CA THR A 1026 -16.19 55.06 -38.97
C THR A 1026 -15.59 55.22 -37.59
N VAL A 1027 -15.33 54.09 -36.91
CA VAL A 1027 -14.59 54.04 -35.64
C VAL A 1027 -13.11 53.79 -35.97
N THR A 1028 -12.22 54.59 -35.39
CA THR A 1028 -10.76 54.40 -35.51
C THR A 1028 -10.17 54.29 -34.11
N VAL A 1029 -9.53 53.16 -33.82
CA VAL A 1029 -8.89 52.85 -32.54
C VAL A 1029 -7.37 52.78 -32.75
N PRO A 1030 -6.58 53.71 -32.18
CA PRO A 1030 -5.13 53.65 -32.27
C PRO A 1030 -4.58 52.38 -31.60
N LEU A 1031 -3.51 51.82 -32.17
CA LEU A 1031 -2.88 50.60 -31.68
C LEU A 1031 -1.41 50.84 -31.34
N ARG A 1032 -1.00 50.37 -30.16
CA ARG A 1032 0.40 50.26 -29.75
C ARG A 1032 0.93 48.90 -30.16
N VAL A 1033 2.02 48.91 -30.92
CA VAL A 1033 2.77 47.73 -31.35
C VAL A 1033 4.23 47.90 -30.92
N GLN A 1034 4.79 46.91 -30.23
CA GLN A 1034 6.20 46.91 -29.83
C GLN A 1034 6.80 45.51 -29.99
N ALA A 1035 8.05 45.46 -30.47
CA ALA A 1035 8.79 44.22 -30.71
C ALA A 1035 9.94 44.06 -29.69
N PRO A 1036 10.12 42.88 -29.07
CA PRO A 1036 11.23 42.64 -28.13
C PRO A 1036 12.58 42.57 -28.85
N LEU A 1037 12.60 42.03 -30.08
CA LEU A 1037 13.77 41.91 -30.95
C LEU A 1037 13.44 42.43 -32.35
N ALA A 1038 14.45 42.91 -33.07
CA ALA A 1038 14.27 43.37 -34.45
C ALA A 1038 13.93 42.19 -35.36
N GLY A 1039 12.92 42.34 -36.22
CA GLY A 1039 12.46 41.26 -37.09
C GLY A 1039 11.09 41.50 -37.72
N ASN A 1040 10.57 40.47 -38.38
CA ASN A 1040 9.25 40.48 -39.01
C ASN A 1040 8.18 39.95 -38.05
N TYR A 1041 7.10 40.71 -37.90
CA TYR A 1041 5.94 40.37 -37.08
C TYR A 1041 4.67 40.47 -37.94
N THR A 1042 3.74 39.56 -37.74
CA THR A 1042 2.44 39.54 -38.43
C THR A 1042 1.35 39.96 -37.46
N LEU A 1043 0.62 41.02 -37.81
CA LEU A 1043 -0.58 41.48 -37.12
C LEU A 1043 -1.80 41.00 -37.91
N ARG A 1044 -2.65 40.19 -37.28
CA ARG A 1044 -3.86 39.61 -37.89
C ARG A 1044 -5.06 39.73 -36.96
N ALA A 1045 -6.27 39.71 -37.52
CA ALA A 1045 -7.43 39.37 -36.69
C ALA A 1045 -7.50 37.85 -36.53
N THR A 1046 -7.66 37.38 -35.30
CA THR A 1046 -7.94 35.97 -34.99
C THR A 1046 -9.43 35.72 -34.81
N GLU A 1047 -10.20 36.75 -34.45
CA GLU A 1047 -11.67 36.70 -34.39
C GLU A 1047 -12.27 38.01 -34.92
N LEU A 1048 -13.27 37.90 -35.80
CA LEU A 1048 -14.17 38.97 -36.22
C LEU A 1048 -15.59 38.49 -35.95
N LEU A 1049 -16.11 38.76 -34.76
CA LEU A 1049 -17.33 38.14 -34.23
C LEU A 1049 -18.45 39.18 -34.09
N ASN A 1050 -19.66 38.79 -34.47
CA ASN A 1050 -20.90 39.57 -34.33
C ASN A 1050 -20.82 41.02 -34.87
N LEU A 1051 -19.91 41.30 -35.81
CA LEU A 1051 -19.84 42.63 -36.45
C LEU A 1051 -21.14 42.88 -37.24
N PRO A 1052 -21.71 44.10 -37.20
CA PRO A 1052 -22.92 44.41 -37.95
C PRO A 1052 -22.75 44.14 -39.45
N THR A 1053 -23.81 43.63 -40.09
CA THR A 1053 -23.81 43.31 -41.52
C THR A 1053 -23.39 44.53 -42.34
N GLY A 1054 -22.34 44.37 -43.15
CA GLY A 1054 -21.78 45.47 -43.94
C GLY A 1054 -20.83 46.39 -43.18
N VAL A 1055 -20.19 45.93 -42.09
CA VAL A 1055 -19.02 46.59 -41.48
C VAL A 1055 -17.75 45.80 -41.82
N GLN A 1056 -16.70 46.49 -42.25
CA GLN A 1056 -15.38 45.94 -42.54
C GLN A 1056 -14.39 46.34 -41.44
N ALA A 1057 -13.56 45.39 -40.99
CA ALA A 1057 -12.42 45.63 -40.10
C ALA A 1057 -11.13 45.79 -40.92
N LEU A 1058 -10.46 46.94 -40.77
CA LEU A 1058 -9.24 47.28 -41.50
C LEU A 1058 -8.11 47.62 -40.53
N LEU A 1059 -6.88 47.26 -40.87
CA LEU A 1059 -5.67 47.77 -40.23
C LEU A 1059 -5.10 48.92 -41.08
N ARG A 1060 -4.94 50.10 -40.49
CA ARG A 1060 -4.21 51.22 -41.09
C ARG A 1060 -2.76 51.20 -40.60
N ASP A 1061 -1.81 51.30 -41.53
CA ASP A 1061 -0.41 51.63 -41.25
C ASP A 1061 -0.09 53.02 -41.84
N THR A 1062 0.09 54.01 -40.98
CA THR A 1062 0.35 55.40 -41.38
C THR A 1062 1.76 55.61 -41.93
N GLN A 1063 2.71 54.69 -41.69
CA GLN A 1063 4.07 54.79 -42.25
C GLN A 1063 4.11 54.39 -43.73
N THR A 1064 3.31 53.40 -44.14
CA THR A 1064 3.24 52.92 -45.53
C THR A 1064 2.03 53.47 -46.29
N GLY A 1065 1.06 54.07 -45.60
CA GLY A 1065 -0.23 54.45 -46.16
C GLY A 1065 -1.18 53.26 -46.39
N THR A 1066 -0.80 52.05 -45.97
CA THR A 1066 -1.57 50.82 -46.23
C THR A 1066 -2.86 50.80 -45.41
N LEU A 1067 -3.97 50.40 -46.06
CA LEU A 1067 -5.19 49.91 -45.40
C LEU A 1067 -5.36 48.44 -45.77
N PHE A 1068 -5.13 47.55 -44.82
CA PHE A 1068 -5.18 46.10 -44.97
C PHE A 1068 -6.50 45.54 -44.43
N ASP A 1069 -7.14 44.62 -45.15
CA ASP A 1069 -8.38 43.98 -44.72
C ASP A 1069 -8.10 42.85 -43.72
N LEU A 1070 -8.56 43.01 -42.49
CA LEU A 1070 -8.30 42.07 -41.40
C LEU A 1070 -9.08 40.74 -41.53
N SER A 1071 -10.03 40.64 -42.47
CA SER A 1071 -10.65 39.35 -42.82
C SER A 1071 -9.71 38.43 -43.63
N GLN A 1072 -8.60 38.96 -44.15
CA GLN A 1072 -7.60 38.17 -44.88
C GLN A 1072 -6.84 37.25 -43.92
N PRO A 1073 -6.85 35.92 -44.12
CA PRO A 1073 -6.27 34.96 -43.17
C PRO A 1073 -4.74 35.02 -43.08
N THR A 1074 -4.08 35.69 -44.04
CA THR A 1074 -2.62 35.86 -44.09
C THR A 1074 -2.10 36.88 -43.08
N GLY A 1075 -2.92 37.85 -42.66
CA GLY A 1075 -2.49 38.97 -41.82
C GLY A 1075 -1.52 39.95 -42.49
N TYR A 1076 -1.22 41.05 -41.79
CA TYR A 1076 -0.31 42.09 -42.25
C TYR A 1076 1.08 41.91 -41.62
N THR A 1077 2.06 41.52 -42.43
CA THR A 1077 3.45 41.32 -41.98
C THR A 1077 4.26 42.60 -42.13
N VAL A 1078 4.96 42.98 -41.06
CA VAL A 1078 5.73 44.22 -40.96
C VAL A 1078 7.08 43.99 -40.27
N SER A 1079 8.11 44.69 -40.74
CA SER A 1079 9.41 44.71 -40.08
C SER A 1079 9.43 45.79 -38.97
N LEU A 1080 9.88 45.41 -37.77
CA LEU A 1080 9.95 46.24 -36.57
C LEU A 1080 11.35 46.21 -35.97
N GLY A 1081 11.79 47.33 -35.39
CA GLY A 1081 13.04 47.43 -34.64
C GLY A 1081 12.92 46.94 -33.19
N ALA A 1082 14.02 46.46 -32.61
CA ALA A 1082 14.06 46.02 -31.20
C ALA A 1082 13.70 47.18 -30.26
N GLY A 1083 12.77 46.95 -29.34
CA GLY A 1083 12.30 47.95 -28.37
C GLY A 1083 11.48 49.10 -28.96
N ALA A 1084 11.34 49.19 -30.28
CA ALA A 1084 10.65 50.30 -30.94
C ALA A 1084 9.13 50.19 -30.72
N ALA A 1085 8.58 51.09 -29.91
CA ALA A 1085 7.15 51.26 -29.75
C ALA A 1085 6.60 52.13 -30.90
N ALA A 1086 5.84 51.51 -31.81
CA ALA A 1086 5.30 52.16 -33.01
C ALA A 1086 4.04 53.00 -32.71
N ALA A 1087 4.18 53.97 -31.80
CA ALA A 1087 3.14 54.90 -31.38
C ALA A 1087 2.49 55.61 -32.58
N GLY A 1088 1.16 55.60 -32.67
CA GLY A 1088 0.41 56.27 -33.75
C GLY A 1088 0.66 55.72 -35.18
N ARG A 1089 1.46 54.65 -35.34
CA ARG A 1089 1.69 54.02 -36.64
C ARG A 1089 0.46 53.20 -37.07
N PHE A 1090 -0.08 52.42 -36.15
CA PHE A 1090 -1.15 51.46 -36.45
C PHE A 1090 -2.48 51.90 -35.85
N ALA A 1091 -3.57 51.60 -36.56
CA ALA A 1091 -4.92 51.76 -36.04
C ALA A 1091 -5.87 50.69 -36.59
N LEU A 1092 -6.77 50.18 -35.76
CA LEU A 1092 -7.94 49.44 -36.20
C LEU A 1092 -8.97 50.45 -36.71
N VAL A 1093 -9.48 50.25 -37.93
CA VAL A 1093 -10.50 51.07 -38.56
C VAL A 1093 -11.70 50.18 -38.87
N LEU A 1094 -12.83 50.47 -38.22
CA LEU A 1094 -14.11 49.82 -38.47
C LEU A 1094 -15.01 50.79 -39.22
N ARG A 1095 -15.48 50.42 -40.41
CA ARG A 1095 -16.30 51.29 -41.27
C ARG A 1095 -17.30 50.48 -42.10
N PRO A 1096 -18.37 51.10 -42.63
CA PRO A 1096 -19.24 50.46 -43.60
C PRO A 1096 -18.46 49.93 -44.82
N SER A 1097 -18.84 48.74 -45.29
CA SER A 1097 -18.25 48.08 -46.45
C SER A 1097 -18.59 48.85 -47.72
N SER A 1098 -17.60 49.51 -48.31
CA SER A 1098 -17.71 50.05 -49.67
C SER A 1098 -17.66 48.89 -50.68
N PRO A 1099 -18.42 48.93 -51.79
CA PRO A 1099 -18.24 47.99 -52.88
C PRO A 1099 -16.78 47.99 -53.35
N LEU A 1100 -16.19 46.81 -53.53
CA LEU A 1100 -14.85 46.67 -54.08
C LEU A 1100 -14.82 47.31 -55.48
N ALA A 1101 -14.10 48.42 -55.61
CA ALA A 1101 -13.74 48.97 -56.91
C ALA A 1101 -13.05 47.87 -57.72
N THR A 1102 -13.44 47.68 -58.98
CA THR A 1102 -12.71 46.78 -59.89
C THR A 1102 -11.25 47.21 -59.95
N ALA A 1103 -10.33 46.28 -60.23
CA ALA A 1103 -8.89 46.61 -60.29
C ALA A 1103 -8.62 47.83 -61.18
N SER A 1104 -9.32 47.92 -62.32
CA SER A 1104 -9.31 49.07 -63.24
C SER A 1104 -9.75 50.41 -62.62
N ALA A 1105 -10.72 50.41 -61.69
CA ALA A 1105 -11.19 51.61 -61.01
C ALA A 1105 -10.21 52.08 -59.92
N ALA A 1106 -9.68 51.15 -59.12
CA ALA A 1106 -8.63 51.46 -58.13
C ALA A 1106 -7.31 51.92 -58.79
N LEU A 1107 -6.94 51.31 -59.92
CA LEU A 1107 -5.83 51.77 -60.76
C LEU A 1107 -6.11 53.11 -61.42
N SER A 1108 -7.36 53.38 -61.83
CA SER A 1108 -7.76 54.68 -62.38
C SER A 1108 -7.50 55.80 -61.37
N GLU A 1109 -7.89 55.68 -60.11
CA GLU A 1109 -7.65 56.75 -59.10
C GLU A 1109 -6.17 57.15 -58.96
N GLN A 1110 -5.24 56.22 -59.16
CA GLN A 1110 -3.80 56.46 -59.07
C GLN A 1110 -3.17 57.05 -60.35
N VAL A 1111 -3.92 57.13 -61.45
CA VAL A 1111 -3.46 57.71 -62.72
C VAL A 1111 -3.91 59.16 -62.85
N SER A 1112 -2.98 60.08 -63.15
CA SER A 1112 -3.26 61.51 -63.30
C SER A 1112 -2.93 62.03 -64.70
N LEU A 1113 -3.69 63.03 -65.16
CA LEU A 1113 -3.43 63.77 -66.39
C LEU A 1113 -3.21 65.24 -66.03
N TYR A 1114 -2.07 65.81 -66.39
CA TYR A 1114 -1.72 67.20 -66.05
C TYR A 1114 -0.91 67.88 -67.17
N PRO A 1115 -1.22 69.13 -67.55
CA PRO A 1115 -2.41 69.91 -67.14
C PRO A 1115 -3.70 69.37 -67.77
N ASN A 1116 -4.83 69.51 -67.08
CA ASN A 1116 -6.16 69.13 -67.56
C ASN A 1116 -7.17 70.17 -67.04
N PRO A 1117 -7.61 71.17 -67.84
CA PRO A 1117 -7.45 71.24 -69.30
C PRO A 1117 -6.01 71.32 -69.81
N ALA A 1118 -5.80 70.77 -71.01
CA ALA A 1118 -4.51 70.73 -71.68
C ALA A 1118 -4.39 71.85 -72.72
N HIS A 1119 -3.27 72.58 -72.70
CA HIS A 1119 -2.99 73.66 -73.63
C HIS A 1119 -1.73 73.35 -74.45
N GLY A 1120 -1.71 73.73 -75.73
CA GLY A 1120 -0.52 73.63 -76.58
C GLY A 1120 -0.05 72.19 -76.90
N GLY A 1121 -0.95 71.20 -76.86
CA GLY A 1121 -0.67 69.82 -77.28
C GLY A 1121 0.27 69.01 -76.38
N ARG A 1122 0.61 69.50 -75.17
CA ARG A 1122 1.50 68.80 -74.24
C ARG A 1122 0.78 68.39 -72.96
N LEU A 1123 0.72 67.09 -72.72
CA LEU A 1123 0.12 66.49 -71.53
C LEU A 1123 1.16 65.61 -70.82
N SER A 1124 1.07 65.48 -69.50
CA SER A 1124 1.81 64.51 -68.71
C SER A 1124 0.86 63.54 -68.03
N LEU A 1125 1.19 62.25 -68.17
CA LEU A 1125 0.51 61.11 -67.56
C LEU A 1125 1.30 60.66 -66.33
N GLY A 1126 0.74 60.86 -65.14
CA GLY A 1126 1.27 60.30 -63.89
C GLY A 1126 0.79 58.86 -63.68
N LEU A 1127 1.73 57.97 -63.36
CA LEU A 1127 1.54 56.53 -63.25
C LEU A 1127 2.18 55.98 -61.96
N PRO A 1128 1.59 54.94 -61.33
CA PRO A 1128 2.27 54.16 -60.30
C PRO A 1128 3.57 53.52 -60.82
N THR A 1129 4.61 53.48 -59.98
CA THR A 1129 5.94 52.96 -60.35
C THR A 1129 5.92 51.53 -60.91
N ALA A 1130 4.99 50.69 -60.43
CA ALA A 1130 4.80 49.33 -60.93
C ALA A 1130 4.26 49.28 -62.38
N MET A 1131 3.44 50.24 -62.81
CA MET A 1131 2.97 50.33 -64.20
C MET A 1131 4.04 50.86 -65.15
N GLY A 1132 4.92 51.76 -64.68
CA GLY A 1132 5.96 52.38 -65.51
C GLY A 1132 6.97 51.40 -66.11
N GLN A 1133 7.10 50.18 -65.55
CA GLN A 1133 8.05 49.17 -66.00
C GLN A 1133 7.59 48.35 -67.22
N HIS A 1134 6.41 48.63 -67.77
CA HIS A 1134 5.89 48.00 -68.99
C HIS A 1134 5.52 49.05 -70.05
N ALA A 1135 5.39 48.60 -71.30
CA ALA A 1135 4.86 49.45 -72.37
C ALA A 1135 3.35 49.66 -72.14
N ILE A 1136 2.86 50.87 -72.42
CA ILE A 1136 1.45 51.24 -72.26
C ILE A 1136 0.96 51.87 -73.56
N GLU A 1137 -0.12 51.35 -74.12
CA GLU A 1137 -0.79 51.98 -75.26
C GLU A 1137 -1.77 53.04 -74.77
N ALA A 1138 -1.59 54.28 -75.22
CA ALA A 1138 -2.44 55.41 -74.87
C ALA A 1138 -3.21 55.91 -76.11
N ASP A 1139 -4.50 55.60 -76.17
CA ASP A 1139 -5.43 56.19 -77.15
C ASP A 1139 -6.01 57.49 -76.60
N VAL A 1140 -6.26 58.48 -77.46
CA VAL A 1140 -7.17 59.60 -77.17
C VAL A 1140 -8.37 59.46 -78.08
N LEU A 1141 -9.55 59.36 -77.49
CA LEU A 1141 -10.82 59.12 -78.16
C LEU A 1141 -11.65 60.42 -78.19
N ASN A 1142 -12.31 60.70 -79.31
CA ASN A 1142 -13.31 61.77 -79.40
C ASN A 1142 -14.62 61.39 -78.68
N ALA A 1143 -15.59 62.30 -78.65
CA ALA A 1143 -16.90 62.09 -78.02
C ALA A 1143 -17.72 60.93 -78.62
N LEU A 1144 -17.37 60.43 -79.82
CA LEU A 1144 -17.98 59.26 -80.46
C LEU A 1144 -17.21 57.96 -80.17
N GLY A 1145 -16.17 58.00 -79.32
CA GLY A 1145 -15.33 56.84 -78.97
C GLY A 1145 -14.30 56.47 -80.02
N GLN A 1146 -14.11 57.27 -81.07
CA GLN A 1146 -13.16 57.01 -82.15
C GLN A 1146 -11.76 57.53 -81.78
N PRO A 1147 -10.67 56.76 -82.00
CA PRO A 1147 -9.32 57.23 -81.72
C PRO A 1147 -8.90 58.35 -82.69
N VAL A 1148 -8.53 59.49 -82.11
CA VAL A 1148 -7.98 60.66 -82.83
C VAL A 1148 -6.48 60.83 -82.63
N PHE A 1149 -5.91 60.15 -81.63
CA PHE A 1149 -4.48 60.03 -81.40
C PHE A 1149 -4.18 58.70 -80.70
N HIS A 1150 -2.98 58.16 -80.94
CA HIS A 1150 -2.49 56.93 -80.33
C HIS A 1150 -0.97 57.06 -80.12
N GLN A 1151 -0.49 56.69 -78.94
CA GLN A 1151 0.94 56.70 -78.61
C GLN A 1151 1.29 55.53 -77.69
N THR A 1152 2.23 54.69 -78.13
CA THR A 1152 2.91 53.71 -77.28
C THR A 1152 3.91 54.41 -76.37
N LEU A 1153 3.75 54.26 -75.06
CA LEU A 1153 4.68 54.76 -74.05
C LEU A 1153 5.64 53.64 -73.63
N ALA A 1154 6.93 53.81 -73.91
CA ALA A 1154 7.96 52.83 -73.58
C ALA A 1154 8.19 52.69 -72.05
N PRO A 1155 8.62 51.50 -71.56
CA PRO A 1155 8.98 51.28 -70.16
C PRO A 1155 10.06 52.25 -69.64
N SER A 1156 9.93 52.75 -68.40
CA SER A 1156 11.08 53.24 -67.60
C SER A 1156 10.72 53.42 -66.12
N ALA A 1157 11.67 53.79 -65.26
CA ALA A 1157 11.41 54.03 -63.83
C ALA A 1157 10.65 55.33 -63.51
N ASN A 1158 10.47 56.26 -64.46
CA ASN A 1158 9.87 57.57 -64.18
C ASN A 1158 8.34 57.48 -64.01
N ALA A 1159 7.82 57.96 -62.87
CA ALA A 1159 6.37 57.97 -62.60
C ALA A 1159 5.57 58.87 -63.57
N THR A 1160 6.20 59.86 -64.21
CA THR A 1160 5.54 60.79 -65.14
C THR A 1160 5.99 60.54 -66.58
N ARG A 1161 5.02 60.43 -67.51
CA ARG A 1161 5.22 60.22 -68.96
C ARG A 1161 4.71 61.41 -69.78
N PRO A 1162 5.46 61.93 -70.76
CA PRO A 1162 4.92 62.89 -71.71
C PRO A 1162 4.00 62.19 -72.73
N LEU A 1163 2.82 62.75 -72.95
CA LEU A 1163 1.89 62.43 -74.03
C LEU A 1163 1.80 63.67 -74.93
N THR A 1164 2.32 63.57 -76.15
CA THR A 1164 2.44 64.72 -77.07
C THR A 1164 1.35 64.63 -78.12
N LEU A 1165 0.28 65.40 -77.94
CA LEU A 1165 -0.89 65.38 -78.79
C LEU A 1165 -0.66 66.18 -80.09
N PRO A 1166 -1.26 65.77 -81.21
CA PRO A 1166 -1.38 66.63 -82.38
C PRO A 1166 -2.30 67.82 -82.06
N VAL A 1167 -2.42 68.76 -83.02
CA VAL A 1167 -3.42 69.84 -82.91
C VAL A 1167 -4.82 69.24 -82.98
N LEU A 1168 -5.49 69.18 -81.84
CA LEU A 1168 -6.88 68.77 -81.68
C LEU A 1168 -7.75 70.01 -81.43
N ALA A 1169 -9.02 69.96 -81.81
CA ALA A 1169 -9.96 71.05 -81.55
C ALA A 1169 -10.30 71.14 -80.05
N PRO A 1170 -10.67 72.33 -79.53
CA PRO A 1170 -11.17 72.47 -78.16
C PRO A 1170 -12.39 71.58 -77.92
N GLY A 1171 -12.43 70.89 -76.78
CA GLY A 1171 -13.48 69.93 -76.45
C GLY A 1171 -13.12 68.89 -75.39
N ILE A 1172 -14.03 67.94 -75.19
CA ILE A 1172 -13.89 66.83 -74.23
C ILE A 1172 -13.50 65.56 -74.98
N TYR A 1173 -12.41 64.95 -74.53
CA TYR A 1173 -11.84 63.71 -75.03
C TYR A 1173 -11.71 62.66 -73.91
N THR A 1174 -11.52 61.41 -74.28
CA THR A 1174 -11.20 60.32 -73.32
C THR A 1174 -9.83 59.75 -73.63
N VAL A 1175 -8.88 59.86 -72.70
CA VAL A 1175 -7.64 59.09 -72.75
C VAL A 1175 -7.95 57.67 -72.27
N ARG A 1176 -7.66 56.67 -73.10
CA ARG A 1176 -7.82 55.25 -72.81
C ARG A 1176 -6.44 54.59 -72.81
N LEU A 1177 -6.04 54.05 -71.67
CA LEU A 1177 -4.78 53.33 -71.51
C LEU A 1177 -5.07 51.83 -71.51
N GLN A 1178 -4.40 51.08 -72.37
CA GLN A 1178 -4.38 49.62 -72.30
C GLN A 1178 -3.14 49.17 -71.53
N THR A 1179 -3.37 48.34 -70.51
CA THR A 1179 -2.33 47.89 -69.58
C THR A 1179 -2.50 46.39 -69.32
N ASN A 1180 -1.45 45.72 -68.83
CA ASN A 1180 -1.52 44.32 -68.42
C ASN A 1180 -2.53 44.05 -67.29
N ALA A 1181 -2.96 45.09 -66.57
CA ALA A 1181 -3.97 45.02 -65.51
C ALA A 1181 -5.39 45.40 -66.00
N GLY A 1182 -5.57 45.62 -67.31
CA GLY A 1182 -6.83 46.01 -67.94
C GLY A 1182 -6.83 47.46 -68.46
N THR A 1183 -8.00 47.89 -68.93
CA THR A 1183 -8.21 49.21 -69.54
C THR A 1183 -8.53 50.27 -68.48
N ILE A 1184 -7.82 51.40 -68.53
CA ILE A 1184 -8.07 52.59 -67.69
C ILE A 1184 -8.57 53.71 -68.60
N THR A 1185 -9.59 54.47 -68.17
CA THR A 1185 -10.09 55.65 -68.90
C THR A 1185 -10.05 56.91 -68.03
N LYS A 1186 -9.69 58.02 -68.66
CA LYS A 1186 -9.61 59.36 -68.04
C LYS A 1186 -10.19 60.41 -68.96
N ARG A 1187 -11.00 61.32 -68.41
CA ARG A 1187 -11.48 62.50 -69.14
C ARG A 1187 -10.33 63.48 -69.33
N LEU A 1188 -10.14 63.93 -70.56
CA LEU A 1188 -9.26 65.02 -70.95
C LEU A 1188 -10.12 66.17 -71.48
N THR A 1189 -9.82 67.39 -71.06
CA THR A 1189 -10.37 68.61 -71.64
C THR A 1189 -9.25 69.32 -72.39
N ILE A 1190 -9.54 69.82 -73.58
CA ILE A 1190 -8.63 70.65 -74.38
C ILE A 1190 -9.34 71.99 -74.58
N ASP A 1191 -8.65 73.08 -74.27
CA ASP A 1191 -9.17 74.46 -74.35
C ASP A 1191 -8.57 75.21 -75.56
#